data_AF-A0A7K6ZB51-F1
#
_entry.id   AF-A0A7K6ZB51-F1
#
_cell.length_a   1.000
_cell.length_b   1.000
_cell.length_c   1.000
_cell.angle_alpha   90.00
_cell.angle_beta   90.00
_cell.angle_gamma   90.00
#
_symmetry.space_group_name_H-M   'P 1'
#
loop_
_entity.id
_entity.type
_entity.pdbx_description
1 polymer ?
#
loop_
_entity_poly.entity_id
_entity_poly.type
_entity_poly.pdbx_seq_one_letter_code
_entity_poly.pdbx_strand_id
1 'polypeptide(L)'
;VFQGSRVRFLDTMSMHMAISGLTGFQRSLWMAAKHGKRKGLQQVKEHMKKTRSKMEGPAVTSWDWVHVSSINNLADVHALYVGGEPLEKEARELFVKGTMADIRSHFQDLMSYCARDVQATHEVFQEQLPLFMERCPHPVTFAGMLEMGVSYLPVNGNWKRYLDDAQGIYEELQKEMKKSLMNLANEACQLLHEERYRDDPWLWDLEWDTQEFKQKKNPGKKKKKGQGEDNKASVAVAGADGPMEECQEVLLAPPDPGPPGEDEELKAPASQVCLERLKETVVLQPKRLQHLPGHPGWYRKLCPRLEEAEWVPGPSLISLQMRVTPKLMRLAWDGFPLHYSEKHGWGYLVPGRQDNLPEDPLELEGPPCPHRVIEYLYRQHCLEKGKEQPPGLDAAMEDELLVMDGSTMWQKVEELSQLEVDVEEKMGRADQSLAQVEEVSSGMGSQPSYHHGNGPYNDVNIAGCWFFKLPHKASWVLLGPFAKDFLPQMEDGTLRAAVGRTHGTRALEINKMISFWRNAHKRISSQMVVWLKKGELPRVVTRHPDYNEEDDYGAILPQVVTAGTITRRAVEPTWLTASNARADRVGSELKAMVQVPPGYSLVGADVDSQELWIAAILGEAHFTGMHGCTAFGWMTLQGKKSNATDLHSKTAATVGISREHAKVFNYGRIYGAGQPFAERLLMQFNHRLTQQQAREKAQQMYAVTKGVRRWVLPGEVE
;
A
#
# COMPACT_ATOMS: atom_id res chain seq x y z
N VAL A 1 29.50 21.22 -15.75
CA VAL A 1 28.23 21.72 -15.17
C VAL A 1 28.10 23.23 -15.35
N PHE A 2 28.92 24.05 -14.68
CA PHE A 2 28.72 25.52 -14.69
C PHE A 2 29.22 26.28 -15.94
N GLN A 3 30.07 25.68 -16.77
CA GLN A 3 30.62 26.33 -17.97
C GLN A 3 29.81 26.06 -19.26
N GLY A 4 28.73 25.28 -19.19
CA GLY A 4 27.87 24.96 -20.34
C GLY A 4 28.56 24.07 -21.40
N SER A 5 28.32 22.76 -21.36
CA SER A 5 28.81 21.86 -22.42
C SER A 5 27.96 22.00 -23.68
N ARG A 6 28.60 21.89 -24.86
CA ARG A 6 27.91 21.76 -26.16
C ARG A 6 27.57 20.31 -26.51
N VAL A 7 28.00 19.35 -25.70
CA VAL A 7 27.64 17.94 -25.86
C VAL A 7 26.17 17.75 -25.48
N ARG A 8 25.45 16.96 -26.27
CA ARG A 8 24.06 16.57 -26.04
C ARG A 8 23.96 15.06 -26.09
N PHE A 9 23.05 14.49 -25.33
CA PHE A 9 22.85 13.05 -25.24
C PHE A 9 21.44 12.70 -25.68
N LEU A 10 21.31 11.52 -26.29
CA LEU A 10 20.04 10.94 -26.67
C LEU A 10 20.11 9.44 -26.42
N ASP A 11 19.05 8.87 -25.88
CA ASP A 11 18.98 7.45 -25.57
C ASP A 11 18.03 6.72 -26.53
N THR A 12 18.40 5.50 -26.92
CA THR A 12 17.60 4.62 -27.79
C THR A 12 16.30 4.18 -27.14
N MET A 13 16.24 4.10 -25.81
CA MET A 13 15.02 3.73 -25.11
C MET A 13 13.92 4.78 -25.29
N SER A 14 14.25 6.06 -25.21
CA SER A 14 13.34 7.18 -25.46
C SER A 14 12.80 7.17 -26.88
N MET A 15 13.65 6.93 -27.88
CA MET A 15 13.21 6.82 -29.27
C MET A 15 12.31 5.60 -29.48
N HIS A 16 12.69 4.45 -28.94
CA HIS A 16 11.84 3.26 -28.99
C HIS A 16 10.46 3.50 -28.35
N MET A 17 10.40 4.13 -27.18
CA MET A 17 9.14 4.48 -26.53
C MET A 17 8.29 5.44 -27.34
N ALA A 18 8.91 6.38 -28.06
CA ALA A 18 8.22 7.33 -28.93
C ALA A 18 7.69 6.71 -30.23
N ILE A 19 8.36 5.67 -30.76
CA ILE A 19 8.02 5.00 -32.02
C ILE A 19 7.08 3.81 -31.78
N SER A 20 7.49 2.86 -30.94
CA SER A 20 6.85 1.54 -30.75
C SER A 20 6.63 1.17 -29.27
N GLY A 21 6.52 2.17 -28.39
CA GLY A 21 6.29 1.97 -26.97
C GLY A 21 4.91 1.38 -26.65
N LEU A 22 4.83 0.69 -25.52
CA LEU A 22 3.61 0.03 -25.04
C LEU A 22 3.03 0.69 -23.79
N THR A 23 1.70 0.81 -23.72
CA THR A 23 1.01 1.15 -22.45
C THR A 23 1.26 0.06 -21.40
N GLY A 24 1.06 0.38 -20.11
CA GLY A 24 1.20 -0.61 -19.03
C GLY A 24 0.34 -1.85 -19.24
N PHE A 25 -0.91 -1.67 -19.68
CA PHE A 25 -1.81 -2.78 -20.00
C PHE A 25 -1.34 -3.57 -21.22
N GLN A 26 -1.02 -2.91 -22.34
CA GLN A 26 -0.49 -3.58 -23.53
C GLN A 26 0.82 -4.32 -23.25
N ARG A 27 1.69 -3.81 -22.39
CA ARG A 27 2.90 -4.51 -21.96
C ARG A 27 2.56 -5.83 -21.27
N SER A 28 1.55 -5.85 -20.40
CA SER A 28 1.05 -7.09 -19.79
C SER A 28 0.47 -8.06 -20.82
N LEU A 29 -0.28 -7.54 -21.81
CA LEU A 29 -0.82 -8.34 -22.93
C LEU A 29 0.30 -8.96 -23.77
N TRP A 30 1.29 -8.15 -24.15
CA TRP A 30 2.42 -8.55 -24.98
C TRP A 30 3.24 -9.64 -24.29
N MET A 31 3.53 -9.47 -22.99
CA MET A 31 4.20 -10.48 -22.17
C MET A 31 3.42 -11.79 -22.10
N ALA A 32 2.09 -11.72 -21.99
CA ALA A 32 1.24 -12.91 -21.96
C ALA A 32 1.25 -13.65 -23.32
N ALA A 33 1.22 -12.91 -24.42
CA ALA A 33 1.24 -13.44 -25.78
C ALA A 33 2.59 -14.08 -26.13
N LYS A 34 3.71 -13.38 -25.87
CA LYS A 34 5.06 -13.84 -26.25
C LYS A 34 5.66 -14.89 -25.30
N HIS A 35 5.42 -14.79 -23.98
CA HIS A 35 6.00 -15.71 -22.99
C HIS A 35 5.02 -16.77 -22.46
N GLY A 36 3.83 -16.92 -23.05
CA GLY A 36 2.91 -18.02 -22.76
C GLY A 36 2.42 -18.11 -21.31
N LYS A 37 2.48 -17.03 -20.52
CA LYS A 37 2.01 -17.04 -19.13
C LYS A 37 0.47 -17.13 -19.10
N ARG A 38 -0.06 -18.35 -18.90
CA ARG A 38 -1.50 -18.69 -18.79
C ARG A 38 -2.34 -17.71 -17.95
N LYS A 39 -1.76 -17.13 -16.88
CA LYS A 39 -2.44 -16.15 -16.00
C LYS A 39 -2.76 -14.81 -16.67
N GLY A 40 -1.91 -14.33 -17.58
CA GLY A 40 -2.19 -13.10 -18.34
C GLY A 40 -3.31 -13.33 -19.34
N LEU A 41 -3.31 -14.47 -20.02
CA LEU A 41 -4.32 -14.82 -21.03
C LEU A 41 -5.76 -14.88 -20.46
N GLN A 42 -5.94 -15.27 -19.19
CA GLN A 42 -7.25 -15.32 -18.52
C GLN A 42 -7.83 -13.92 -18.23
N GLN A 43 -7.04 -13.02 -17.63
CA GLN A 43 -7.44 -11.63 -17.35
C GLN A 43 -7.82 -10.88 -18.63
N VAL A 44 -7.18 -11.25 -19.74
CA VAL A 44 -7.38 -10.65 -21.06
C VAL A 44 -8.61 -11.19 -21.75
N LYS A 45 -8.89 -12.50 -21.66
CA LYS A 45 -10.14 -13.08 -22.14
C LYS A 45 -11.37 -12.48 -21.43
N GLU A 46 -11.26 -12.19 -20.14
CA GLU A 46 -12.31 -11.49 -19.38
C GLU A 46 -12.51 -10.03 -19.81
N HIS A 47 -11.41 -9.30 -20.02
CA HIS A 47 -11.47 -7.92 -20.50
C HIS A 47 -12.03 -7.83 -21.94
N MET A 48 -11.56 -8.70 -22.85
CA MET A 48 -12.07 -8.76 -24.22
C MET A 48 -13.55 -9.16 -24.29
N LYS A 49 -14.03 -10.09 -23.44
CA LYS A 49 -15.47 -10.40 -23.33
C LYS A 49 -16.31 -9.17 -22.96
N LYS A 50 -15.79 -8.28 -22.10
CA LYS A 50 -16.46 -7.03 -21.72
C LYS A 50 -16.41 -5.95 -22.82
N THR A 51 -15.33 -5.86 -23.59
CA THR A 51 -15.17 -4.82 -24.62
C THR A 51 -15.85 -5.17 -25.95
N ARG A 52 -15.93 -6.47 -26.33
CA ARG A 52 -16.53 -6.90 -27.61
C ARG A 52 -18.04 -6.67 -27.72
N SER A 53 -18.74 -6.49 -26.59
CA SER A 53 -20.20 -6.29 -26.57
C SER A 53 -20.66 -4.96 -27.19
N LYS A 54 -19.76 -4.05 -27.59
CA LYS A 54 -20.14 -2.68 -27.99
C LYS A 54 -19.53 -2.12 -29.28
N MET A 55 -18.85 -2.92 -30.11
CA MET A 55 -18.23 -2.37 -31.33
C MET A 55 -18.34 -3.35 -32.49
N GLU A 56 -19.30 -3.10 -33.39
CA GLU A 56 -19.35 -3.70 -34.73
C GLU A 56 -18.50 -2.84 -35.66
N GLY A 57 -17.32 -3.34 -36.02
CA GLY A 57 -16.39 -2.74 -36.98
C GLY A 57 -15.46 -3.80 -37.56
N PRO A 58 -14.76 -3.53 -38.68
CA PRO A 58 -13.96 -4.53 -39.38
C PRO A 58 -12.88 -5.10 -38.45
N ALA A 59 -12.77 -6.42 -38.41
CA ALA A 59 -11.83 -7.13 -37.56
C ALA A 59 -10.40 -6.95 -38.06
N VAL A 60 -9.76 -5.83 -37.71
CA VAL A 60 -8.31 -5.80 -37.54
C VAL A 60 -8.00 -6.90 -36.53
N THR A 61 -7.24 -7.90 -36.94
CA THR A 61 -6.84 -9.01 -36.07
C THR A 61 -6.25 -8.43 -34.80
N SER A 62 -6.94 -8.63 -33.67
CA SER A 62 -6.80 -7.94 -32.38
C SER A 62 -5.38 -7.93 -31.75
N TRP A 63 -4.40 -8.53 -32.40
CA TRP A 63 -3.06 -8.80 -31.91
C TRP A 63 -1.93 -8.37 -32.86
N ASP A 64 -2.22 -7.79 -34.03
CA ASP A 64 -1.17 -7.41 -35.00
C ASP A 64 -0.16 -6.41 -34.41
N TRP A 65 -0.61 -5.58 -33.48
CA TRP A 65 0.23 -4.63 -32.75
C TRP A 65 1.35 -5.32 -31.94
N VAL A 66 1.21 -6.59 -31.55
CA VAL A 66 2.25 -7.34 -30.81
C VAL A 66 3.51 -7.57 -31.64
N HIS A 67 3.37 -7.63 -32.97
CA HIS A 67 4.48 -7.89 -33.88
C HIS A 67 5.25 -6.63 -34.27
N VAL A 68 4.65 -5.45 -34.10
CA VAL A 68 5.24 -4.14 -34.45
C VAL A 68 5.70 -3.35 -33.21
N SER A 69 5.66 -3.98 -32.04
CA SER A 69 6.05 -3.39 -30.75
C SER A 69 6.85 -4.37 -29.91
N SER A 70 7.59 -3.84 -28.94
CA SER A 70 8.36 -4.63 -28.00
C SER A 70 8.44 -3.97 -26.62
N ILE A 71 9.09 -4.66 -25.70
CA ILE A 71 9.29 -4.22 -24.33
C ILE A 71 10.67 -3.57 -24.13
N ASN A 72 10.83 -2.97 -22.96
CA ASN A 72 11.98 -2.20 -22.45
C ASN A 72 13.41 -2.76 -22.62
N ASN A 73 13.59 -4.01 -23.06
CA ASN A 73 14.89 -4.68 -22.98
C ASN A 73 15.60 -4.74 -24.33
N LEU A 74 16.94 -4.67 -24.29
CA LEU A 74 17.76 -4.58 -25.49
C LEU A 74 17.54 -5.76 -26.46
N ALA A 75 17.40 -6.99 -25.95
CA ALA A 75 17.20 -8.16 -26.79
C ALA A 75 15.91 -8.09 -27.62
N ASP A 76 14.79 -7.71 -27.02
CA ASP A 76 13.51 -7.61 -27.73
C ASP A 76 13.44 -6.36 -28.63
N VAL A 77 14.18 -5.30 -28.30
CA VAL A 77 14.31 -4.10 -29.13
C VAL A 77 15.20 -4.38 -30.35
N HIS A 78 16.35 -5.02 -30.15
CA HIS A 78 17.26 -5.41 -31.24
C HIS A 78 16.58 -6.39 -32.19
N ALA A 79 15.87 -7.40 -31.67
CA ALA A 79 15.08 -8.32 -32.47
C ALA A 79 13.95 -7.65 -33.28
N LEU A 80 13.40 -6.52 -32.79
CA LEU A 80 12.34 -5.77 -33.48
C LEU A 80 12.88 -4.95 -34.66
N TYR A 81 13.99 -4.24 -34.47
CA TYR A 81 14.50 -3.27 -35.46
C TYR A 81 15.58 -3.83 -36.38
N VAL A 82 16.49 -4.64 -35.85
CA VAL A 82 17.66 -5.18 -36.58
C VAL A 82 17.42 -6.64 -36.97
N GLY A 83 16.84 -7.43 -36.05
CA GLY A 83 16.72 -8.88 -36.20
C GLY A 83 18.06 -9.61 -36.00
N GLY A 84 18.08 -10.91 -36.26
CA GLY A 84 19.28 -11.76 -36.14
C GLY A 84 19.32 -12.66 -34.91
N GLU A 85 20.52 -13.11 -34.56
CA GLU A 85 20.75 -14.05 -33.45
C GLU A 85 20.40 -13.41 -32.09
N PRO A 86 19.78 -14.15 -31.15
CA PRO A 86 19.45 -13.63 -29.84
C PRO A 86 20.69 -13.20 -29.06
N LEU A 87 20.62 -12.02 -28.43
CA LEU A 87 21.67 -11.57 -27.51
C LEU A 87 21.74 -12.49 -26.27
N GLU A 88 22.96 -12.94 -25.95
CA GLU A 88 23.27 -13.75 -24.77
C GLU A 88 22.92 -12.99 -23.48
N LYS A 89 22.23 -13.63 -22.53
CA LYS A 89 21.75 -12.97 -21.29
C LYS A 89 22.49 -13.44 -20.04
N GLU A 90 23.22 -14.54 -20.14
CA GLU A 90 23.75 -15.30 -19.02
C GLU A 90 24.98 -14.61 -18.40
N ALA A 91 25.85 -14.02 -19.24
CA ALA A 91 27.05 -13.32 -18.79
C ALA A 91 26.73 -12.12 -17.87
N ARG A 92 25.57 -11.49 -18.07
CA ARG A 92 25.09 -10.37 -17.24
C ARG A 92 24.87 -10.78 -15.78
N GLU A 93 24.49 -12.02 -15.49
CA GLU A 93 24.21 -12.44 -14.12
C GLU A 93 25.45 -12.33 -13.22
N LEU A 94 26.65 -12.47 -13.79
CA LEU A 94 27.90 -12.33 -13.04
C LEU A 94 28.10 -10.88 -12.53
N PHE A 95 27.66 -9.87 -13.28
CA PHE A 95 27.71 -8.48 -12.82
C PHE A 95 26.72 -8.19 -11.69
N VAL A 96 25.61 -8.92 -11.63
CA VAL A 96 24.54 -8.68 -10.65
C VAL A 96 24.77 -9.45 -9.35
N LYS A 97 25.21 -10.70 -9.45
CA LYS A 97 25.34 -11.62 -8.31
C LYS A 97 26.79 -11.94 -7.96
N GLY A 98 27.73 -11.76 -8.89
CA GLY A 98 29.12 -12.14 -8.72
C GLY A 98 29.90 -11.12 -7.87
N THR A 99 31.05 -11.57 -7.39
CA THR A 99 31.99 -10.74 -6.63
C THR A 99 32.97 -10.03 -7.57
N MET A 100 33.68 -9.01 -7.06
CA MET A 100 34.74 -8.34 -7.81
C MET A 100 35.85 -9.32 -8.25
N ALA A 101 36.08 -10.40 -7.51
CA ALA A 101 37.05 -11.43 -7.88
C ALA A 101 36.56 -12.25 -9.09
N ASP A 102 35.26 -12.59 -9.15
CA ASP A 102 34.65 -13.31 -10.26
C ASP A 102 34.66 -12.50 -11.56
N ILE A 103 34.46 -11.18 -11.45
CA ILE A 103 34.57 -10.25 -12.58
C ILE A 103 36.02 -10.21 -13.10
N ARG A 104 37.00 -10.21 -12.19
CA ARG A 104 38.42 -10.19 -12.58
C ARG A 104 38.84 -11.49 -13.28
N SER A 105 38.34 -12.64 -12.84
CA SER A 105 38.67 -13.92 -13.47
C SER A 105 38.07 -14.09 -14.86
N HIS A 106 36.86 -13.55 -15.10
CA HIS A 106 36.16 -13.62 -16.40
C HIS A 106 36.21 -12.30 -17.18
N PHE A 107 37.20 -11.45 -16.92
CA PHE A 107 37.22 -10.07 -17.41
C PHE A 107 37.08 -9.98 -18.94
N GLN A 108 37.84 -10.79 -19.68
CA GLN A 108 37.87 -10.70 -21.15
C GLN A 108 36.52 -11.07 -21.78
N ASP A 109 35.86 -12.10 -21.25
CA ASP A 109 34.55 -12.57 -21.73
C ASP A 109 33.47 -11.53 -21.41
N LEU A 110 33.49 -10.99 -20.19
CA LEU A 110 32.54 -9.96 -19.76
C LEU A 110 32.69 -8.64 -20.53
N MET A 111 33.92 -8.19 -20.79
CA MET A 111 34.14 -6.97 -21.57
C MET A 111 33.78 -7.15 -23.04
N SER A 112 33.98 -8.37 -23.59
CA SER A 112 33.52 -8.71 -24.93
C SER A 112 31.99 -8.68 -25.00
N TYR A 113 31.31 -9.23 -23.99
CA TYR A 113 29.86 -9.14 -23.84
C TYR A 113 29.39 -7.67 -23.78
N CYS A 114 30.01 -6.82 -22.94
CA CYS A 114 29.69 -5.40 -22.88
C CYS A 114 29.89 -4.68 -24.22
N ALA A 115 30.95 -5.00 -24.96
CA ALA A 115 31.21 -4.41 -26.27
C ALA A 115 30.14 -4.81 -27.30
N ARG A 116 29.70 -6.07 -27.30
CA ARG A 116 28.60 -6.56 -28.16
C ARG A 116 27.28 -5.87 -27.82
N ASP A 117 26.96 -5.66 -26.54
CA ASP A 117 25.75 -4.94 -26.13
C ASP A 117 25.78 -3.46 -26.60
N VAL A 118 26.95 -2.80 -26.53
CA VAL A 118 27.13 -1.44 -27.07
C VAL A 118 26.97 -1.42 -28.58
N GLN A 119 27.54 -2.40 -29.29
CA GLN A 119 27.38 -2.54 -30.74
C GLN A 119 25.90 -2.73 -31.13
N ALA A 120 25.18 -3.66 -30.48
CA ALA A 120 23.76 -3.88 -30.72
C ALA A 120 22.92 -2.62 -30.45
N THR A 121 23.28 -1.85 -29.42
CA THR A 121 22.61 -0.57 -29.12
C THR A 121 22.85 0.46 -30.23
N HIS A 122 24.06 0.50 -30.80
CA HIS A 122 24.38 1.38 -31.92
C HIS A 122 23.63 0.99 -33.21
N GLU A 123 23.55 -0.30 -33.52
CA GLU A 123 22.76 -0.81 -34.66
C GLU A 123 21.28 -0.43 -34.52
N VAL A 124 20.71 -0.61 -33.32
CA VAL A 124 19.34 -0.17 -33.00
C VAL A 124 19.18 1.35 -33.18
N PHE A 125 20.17 2.14 -32.76
CA PHE A 125 20.14 3.59 -32.92
C PHE A 125 20.08 4.01 -34.39
N GLN A 126 20.86 3.35 -35.25
CA GLN A 126 20.92 3.62 -36.69
C GLN A 126 19.55 3.42 -37.37
N GLU A 127 18.82 2.39 -36.98
CA GLU A 127 17.46 2.13 -37.48
C GLU A 127 16.41 3.03 -36.85
N GLN A 128 16.52 3.34 -35.56
CA GLN A 128 15.51 4.13 -34.84
C GLN A 128 15.53 5.62 -35.17
N LEU A 129 16.71 6.22 -35.36
CA LEU A 129 16.83 7.66 -35.59
C LEU A 129 16.01 8.14 -36.82
N PRO A 130 16.12 7.54 -38.02
CA PRO A 130 15.32 7.96 -39.16
C PRO A 130 13.81 7.78 -38.92
N LEU A 131 13.40 6.65 -38.33
CA LEU A 131 12.00 6.39 -37.96
C LEU A 131 11.46 7.42 -36.95
N PHE A 132 12.30 7.81 -35.99
CA PHE A 132 11.94 8.84 -35.03
C PHE A 132 11.72 10.19 -35.72
N MET A 133 12.61 10.58 -36.65
CA MET A 133 12.49 11.82 -37.40
C MET A 133 11.27 11.82 -38.32
N GLU A 134 10.90 10.68 -38.92
CA GLU A 134 9.67 10.55 -39.70
C GLU A 134 8.42 10.68 -38.81
N ARG A 135 8.41 10.01 -37.65
CA ARG A 135 7.27 10.00 -36.72
C ARG A 135 7.11 11.31 -35.94
N CYS A 136 8.21 12.04 -35.73
CA CYS A 136 8.29 13.29 -34.99
C CYS A 136 8.98 14.37 -35.85
N PRO A 137 8.38 14.80 -36.97
CA PRO A 137 9.07 15.62 -37.98
C PRO A 137 9.38 17.04 -37.52
N HIS A 138 8.73 17.51 -36.45
CA HIS A 138 8.93 18.87 -35.97
C HIS A 138 10.27 19.01 -35.23
N PRO A 139 11.16 19.94 -35.65
CA PRO A 139 12.53 20.03 -35.12
C PRO A 139 12.59 20.38 -33.63
N VAL A 140 11.57 21.07 -33.11
CA VAL A 140 11.49 21.40 -31.67
C VAL A 140 11.38 20.16 -30.79
N THR A 141 10.75 19.09 -31.27
CA THR A 141 10.66 17.83 -30.50
C THR A 141 12.06 17.26 -30.26
N PHE A 142 12.86 17.17 -31.32
CA PHE A 142 14.22 16.67 -31.24
C PHE A 142 15.12 17.60 -30.42
N ALA A 143 15.08 18.90 -30.68
CA ALA A 143 15.87 19.88 -29.92
C ALA A 143 15.51 19.89 -28.43
N GLY A 144 14.23 19.77 -28.08
CA GLY A 144 13.77 19.68 -26.70
C GLY A 144 14.30 18.44 -25.98
N MET A 145 14.29 17.27 -26.64
CA MET A 145 14.85 16.05 -26.07
C MET A 145 16.35 16.18 -25.80
N LEU A 146 17.11 16.82 -26.71
CA LEU A 146 18.54 17.04 -26.53
C LEU A 146 18.84 17.91 -25.30
N GLU A 147 18.07 18.98 -25.07
CA GLU A 147 18.25 19.83 -23.88
C GLU A 147 17.83 19.12 -22.60
N MET A 148 16.75 18.34 -22.63
CA MET A 148 16.31 17.53 -21.48
C MET A 148 17.37 16.50 -21.05
N GLY A 149 18.14 15.96 -22.00
CA GLY A 149 19.22 15.01 -21.73
C GLY A 149 20.44 15.60 -21.01
N VAL A 150 20.54 16.93 -20.87
CA VAL A 150 21.68 17.62 -20.23
C VAL A 150 21.29 18.29 -18.91
N SER A 151 20.20 17.84 -18.30
CA SER A 151 19.76 18.34 -16.99
C SER A 151 20.80 18.04 -15.89
N TYR A 152 20.92 18.97 -14.94
CA TYR A 152 21.72 18.80 -13.72
C TYR A 152 21.06 19.55 -12.57
N LEU A 153 21.37 19.14 -11.34
CA LEU A 153 20.82 19.73 -10.13
C LEU A 153 21.97 20.15 -9.22
N PRO A 154 22.21 21.46 -9.01
CA PRO A 154 23.29 21.91 -8.15
C PRO A 154 23.01 21.52 -6.69
N VAL A 155 24.06 21.13 -5.98
CA VAL A 155 24.02 20.77 -4.56
C VAL A 155 25.27 21.26 -3.84
N ASN A 156 25.23 21.31 -2.52
CA ASN A 156 26.37 21.61 -1.67
C ASN A 156 26.49 20.60 -0.52
N GLY A 157 27.39 20.86 0.44
CA GLY A 157 27.59 20.02 1.63
C GLY A 157 26.31 19.65 2.40
N ASN A 158 25.25 20.47 2.30
CA ASN A 158 23.96 20.15 2.92
C ASN A 158 23.33 18.87 2.38
N TRP A 159 23.67 18.41 1.18
CA TRP A 159 23.18 17.14 0.65
C TRP A 159 23.58 15.95 1.52
N LYS A 160 24.85 15.89 1.94
CA LYS A 160 25.36 14.80 2.82
C LYS A 160 24.68 14.88 4.19
N ARG A 161 24.66 16.09 4.76
CA ARG A 161 23.99 16.33 6.04
C ARG A 161 22.51 15.94 6.02
N TYR A 162 21.78 16.28 4.96
CA TYR A 162 20.39 15.90 4.79
C TYR A 162 20.21 14.38 4.75
N LEU A 163 21.09 13.65 4.04
CA LEU A 163 21.04 12.19 4.01
C LEU A 163 21.25 11.59 5.39
N ASP A 164 22.27 12.07 6.11
CA ASP A 164 22.65 11.57 7.43
C ASP A 164 21.59 11.91 8.48
N ASP A 165 21.12 13.16 8.51
CA ASP A 165 20.09 13.64 9.45
C ASP A 165 18.76 12.92 9.21
N ALA A 166 18.31 12.81 7.94
CA ALA A 166 17.06 12.13 7.61
C ALA A 166 17.13 10.62 7.91
N GLN A 167 18.28 9.97 7.65
CA GLN A 167 18.48 8.57 7.98
C GLN A 167 18.55 8.34 9.50
N GLY A 168 19.23 9.21 10.24
CA GLY A 168 19.32 9.16 11.71
C GLY A 168 17.95 9.29 12.35
N ILE A 169 17.18 10.33 11.99
CA ILE A 169 15.81 10.53 12.49
C ILE A 169 14.91 9.34 12.13
N TYR A 170 15.02 8.82 10.92
CA TYR A 170 14.27 7.63 10.51
C TYR A 170 14.56 6.42 11.42
N GLU A 171 15.83 6.15 11.72
CA GLU A 171 16.23 5.04 12.59
C GLU A 171 15.78 5.23 14.03
N GLU A 172 15.87 6.46 14.57
CA GLU A 172 15.37 6.81 15.90
C GLU A 172 13.86 6.58 16.02
N LEU A 173 13.10 7.09 15.05
CA LEU A 173 11.65 6.88 14.97
C LEU A 173 11.30 5.40 14.82
N GLN A 174 12.05 4.63 14.02
CA GLN A 174 11.84 3.18 13.93
C GLN A 174 12.07 2.48 15.27
N LYS A 175 13.12 2.86 16.02
CA LYS A 175 13.40 2.34 17.36
C LYS A 175 12.28 2.72 18.34
N GLU A 176 11.81 3.96 18.32
CA GLU A 176 10.71 4.45 19.16
C GLU A 176 9.40 3.70 18.87
N MET A 177 9.07 3.52 17.58
CA MET A 177 7.89 2.76 17.16
C MET A 177 8.00 1.31 17.60
N LYS A 178 9.16 0.68 17.42
CA LYS A 178 9.41 -0.70 17.87
C LYS A 178 9.21 -0.83 19.38
N LYS A 179 9.74 0.11 20.17
CA LYS A 179 9.54 0.14 21.62
C LYS A 179 8.06 0.31 22.00
N SER A 180 7.33 1.19 21.31
CA SER A 180 5.89 1.39 21.54
C SER A 180 5.09 0.11 21.24
N LEU A 181 5.43 -0.59 20.16
CA LEU A 181 4.83 -1.88 19.82
C LEU A 181 5.18 -2.98 20.85
N MET A 182 6.42 -3.00 21.35
CA MET A 182 6.82 -3.93 22.41
C MET A 182 6.02 -3.68 23.70
N ASN A 183 5.83 -2.43 24.08
CA ASN A 183 5.01 -2.07 25.24
C ASN A 183 3.56 -2.52 25.08
N LEU A 184 2.96 -2.30 23.90
CA LEU A 184 1.60 -2.77 23.60
C LEU A 184 1.48 -4.29 23.70
N ALA A 185 2.48 -5.04 23.20
CA ALA A 185 2.51 -6.49 23.33
C ALA A 185 2.63 -6.94 24.80
N ASN A 186 3.46 -6.27 25.59
CA ASN A 186 3.62 -6.54 27.03
C ASN A 186 2.33 -6.25 27.81
N GLU A 187 1.68 -5.11 27.55
CA GLU A 187 0.38 -4.74 28.15
C GLU A 187 -0.71 -5.74 27.76
N ALA A 188 -0.76 -6.14 26.48
CA ALA A 188 -1.73 -7.12 26.02
C ALA A 188 -1.56 -8.47 26.73
N CYS A 189 -0.32 -8.93 26.96
CA CYS A 189 -0.07 -10.16 27.71
C CYS A 189 -0.64 -10.16 29.13
N GLN A 190 -0.80 -8.99 29.76
CA GLN A 190 -1.41 -8.91 31.09
C GLN A 190 -2.89 -9.34 31.08
N LEU A 191 -3.57 -9.24 29.93
CA LEU A 191 -4.97 -9.65 29.77
C LEU A 191 -5.18 -11.16 29.89
N LEU A 192 -4.11 -11.96 29.93
CA LEU A 192 -4.18 -13.38 30.28
C LEU A 192 -4.70 -13.58 31.72
N HIS A 193 -4.38 -12.65 32.63
CA HIS A 193 -4.89 -12.70 34.00
C HIS A 193 -6.40 -12.48 33.98
N GLU A 194 -7.14 -13.34 34.69
CA GLU A 194 -8.60 -13.31 34.79
C GLU A 194 -9.32 -13.47 33.43
N GLU A 195 -8.64 -13.97 32.40
CA GLU A 195 -9.19 -14.18 31.04
C GLU A 195 -9.81 -12.94 30.40
N ARG A 196 -9.38 -11.74 30.81
CA ARG A 196 -9.90 -10.44 30.32
C ARG A 196 -9.77 -10.23 28.83
N TYR A 197 -8.93 -11.01 28.15
CA TYR A 197 -8.81 -11.01 26.69
C TYR A 197 -10.11 -11.41 25.98
N ARG A 198 -11.01 -12.17 26.63
CA ARG A 198 -12.30 -12.59 26.05
C ARG A 198 -13.25 -11.43 25.80
N ASP A 199 -13.16 -10.37 26.61
CA ASP A 199 -13.96 -9.16 26.48
C ASP A 199 -13.33 -8.13 25.52
N ASP A 200 -12.12 -8.38 25.02
CA ASP A 200 -11.39 -7.46 24.14
C ASP A 200 -11.75 -7.69 22.66
N PRO A 201 -12.39 -6.72 21.96
CA PRO A 201 -12.83 -6.91 20.58
C PRO A 201 -11.74 -7.16 19.53
N TRP A 202 -10.48 -6.86 19.84
CA TRP A 202 -9.35 -7.02 18.92
C TRP A 202 -8.51 -8.27 19.20
N LEU A 203 -8.47 -8.71 20.45
CA LEU A 203 -7.52 -9.73 20.92
C LEU A 203 -8.18 -11.08 21.29
N TRP A 204 -9.51 -11.15 21.35
CA TRP A 204 -10.26 -12.35 21.73
C TRP A 204 -9.94 -13.59 20.87
N ASP A 205 -9.63 -13.38 19.59
CA ASP A 205 -9.41 -14.43 18.58
C ASP A 205 -7.92 -14.82 18.40
N LEU A 206 -7.03 -14.40 19.31
CA LEU A 206 -5.61 -14.76 19.30
C LEU A 206 -5.33 -16.09 20.02
N GLU A 207 -4.18 -16.70 19.73
CA GLU A 207 -3.72 -17.95 20.37
C GLU A 207 -3.26 -17.72 21.82
N TRP A 208 -4.17 -17.82 22.80
CA TRP A 208 -3.88 -17.60 24.23
C TRP A 208 -3.33 -18.82 24.98
N ASP A 209 -3.20 -19.98 24.33
CA ASP A 209 -2.72 -21.21 24.95
C ASP A 209 -1.29 -21.07 25.53
N THR A 210 -1.16 -21.46 26.80
CA THR A 210 0.12 -21.46 27.53
C THR A 210 0.77 -22.84 27.51
N GLN A 211 2.10 -22.88 27.42
CA GLN A 211 2.83 -24.14 27.63
C GLN A 211 3.00 -24.42 29.13
N GLU A 212 2.58 -25.62 29.54
CA GLU A 212 2.83 -26.15 30.88
C GLU A 212 4.30 -26.53 31.07
N PHE A 213 4.80 -26.25 32.27
CA PHE A 213 6.18 -26.53 32.66
C PHE A 213 6.42 -28.03 32.84
N LYS A 214 7.35 -28.63 32.07
CA LYS A 214 7.67 -30.06 32.17
C LYS A 214 8.97 -30.28 32.97
N GLN A 215 8.83 -30.77 34.20
CA GLN A 215 9.94 -31.15 35.09
C GLN A 215 10.66 -32.43 34.63
N LYS A 216 11.91 -32.63 35.05
CA LYS A 216 12.62 -33.91 34.85
C LYS A 216 11.95 -35.00 35.68
N LYS A 217 11.44 -36.06 35.04
CA LYS A 217 11.00 -37.27 35.76
C LYS A 217 12.20 -37.96 36.39
N ASN A 218 12.05 -38.43 37.63
CA ASN A 218 13.02 -39.28 38.32
C ASN A 218 13.42 -40.47 37.44
N PRO A 219 14.71 -40.86 37.39
CA PRO A 219 15.08 -42.18 36.89
C PRO A 219 14.52 -43.21 37.88
N GLY A 220 13.32 -43.73 37.61
CA GLY A 220 12.73 -44.81 38.41
C GLY A 220 13.71 -45.98 38.51
N LYS A 221 14.01 -46.42 39.74
CA LYS A 221 14.85 -47.58 40.04
C LYS A 221 14.45 -48.76 39.15
N LYS A 222 15.31 -49.13 38.20
CA LYS A 222 15.19 -50.41 37.48
C LYS A 222 15.24 -51.53 38.51
N LYS A 223 14.11 -52.23 38.68
CA LYS A 223 14.01 -53.49 39.41
C LYS A 223 14.97 -54.48 38.74
N LYS A 224 16.05 -54.86 39.43
CA LYS A 224 16.97 -55.92 39.00
C LYS A 224 16.15 -57.22 38.93
N LYS A 225 15.96 -57.77 37.72
CA LYS A 225 15.46 -59.13 37.52
C LYS A 225 16.64 -59.98 37.05
N GLY A 226 16.89 -61.07 37.77
CA GLY A 226 17.95 -62.03 37.49
C GLY A 226 17.76 -62.73 36.14
N GLN A 227 18.87 -63.27 35.67
CA GLN A 227 19.11 -63.93 34.38
C GLN A 227 18.14 -65.07 34.06
N GLY A 228 17.89 -65.26 32.75
CA GLY A 228 17.28 -66.43 32.16
C GLY A 228 17.08 -66.20 30.66
N GLU A 229 17.58 -67.14 29.87
CA GLU A 229 17.91 -67.07 28.44
C GLU A 229 16.71 -67.03 27.46
N ASP A 230 17.05 -66.59 26.25
CA ASP A 230 16.55 -66.98 24.93
C ASP A 230 15.09 -66.77 24.45
N ASN A 231 15.09 -66.22 23.23
CA ASN A 231 14.21 -66.45 22.09
C ASN A 231 12.88 -65.67 21.90
N LYS A 232 12.88 -65.00 20.74
CA LYS A 232 11.82 -64.85 19.72
C LYS A 232 10.52 -64.08 20.05
N ALA A 233 10.42 -62.97 19.33
CA ALA A 233 9.35 -62.63 18.37
C ALA A 233 7.88 -62.50 18.85
N SER A 234 7.43 -61.25 18.74
CA SER A 234 6.29 -60.78 17.93
C SER A 234 4.85 -60.84 18.45
N VAL A 235 4.17 -59.70 18.20
CA VAL A 235 2.75 -59.44 17.89
C VAL A 235 1.86 -58.81 18.98
N ALA A 236 1.31 -57.67 18.54
CA ALA A 236 0.18 -56.82 18.93
C ALA A 236 -1.01 -57.42 19.70
N VAL A 237 -1.79 -56.57 20.40
CA VAL A 237 -3.08 -55.96 19.96
C VAL A 237 -3.72 -55.15 21.13
N ALA A 238 -4.59 -54.22 20.75
CA ALA A 238 -5.28 -53.14 21.45
C ALA A 238 -6.40 -53.52 22.46
N GLY A 239 -6.94 -52.47 23.11
CA GLY A 239 -8.21 -52.41 23.86
C GLY A 239 -8.03 -51.53 25.12
N ALA A 240 -8.39 -50.24 25.12
CA ALA A 240 -9.72 -49.65 25.31
C ALA A 240 -10.29 -49.78 26.73
N ASP A 241 -10.46 -48.62 27.37
CA ASP A 241 -11.55 -48.17 28.26
C ASP A 241 -11.10 -47.53 29.59
N GLY A 242 -11.59 -46.30 29.83
CA GLY A 242 -11.49 -45.56 31.09
C GLY A 242 -12.56 -46.00 32.10
N PRO A 243 -12.93 -45.21 33.14
CA PRO A 243 -12.55 -43.83 33.43
C PRO A 243 -12.14 -43.54 34.89
N MET A 244 -11.83 -42.26 35.14
CA MET A 244 -11.76 -41.47 36.40
C MET A 244 -12.00 -42.17 37.74
N GLU A 245 -11.10 -41.92 38.70
CA GLU A 245 -11.50 -41.72 40.11
C GLU A 245 -10.51 -40.80 40.85
N GLU A 246 -11.10 -40.02 41.75
CA GLU A 246 -10.58 -38.87 42.48
C GLU A 246 -9.49 -39.25 43.50
N CYS A 247 -8.36 -38.53 43.51
CA CYS A 247 -7.40 -38.61 44.60
C CYS A 247 -7.80 -37.63 45.72
N GLN A 248 -8.52 -38.14 46.71
CA GLN A 248 -8.58 -37.53 48.03
C GLN A 248 -7.29 -37.87 48.79
N GLU A 249 -6.33 -36.94 48.77
CA GLU A 249 -5.06 -37.07 49.47
C GLU A 249 -5.26 -36.79 50.96
N VAL A 250 -5.50 -37.85 51.73
CA VAL A 250 -5.43 -37.83 53.20
C VAL A 250 -3.97 -37.71 53.61
N LEU A 251 -3.68 -36.61 54.31
CA LEU A 251 -2.44 -36.34 55.05
C LEU A 251 -2.01 -37.55 55.89
N LEU A 252 -1.00 -38.30 55.45
CA LEU A 252 -0.19 -39.14 56.31
C LEU A 252 1.21 -38.54 56.39
N ALA A 253 1.51 -37.98 57.56
CA ALA A 253 2.82 -37.45 57.91
C ALA A 253 3.91 -38.55 57.76
N PRO A 254 5.11 -38.21 57.27
CA PRO A 254 6.25 -39.13 57.31
C PRO A 254 6.67 -39.40 58.77
N PRO A 255 7.24 -40.58 59.08
CA PRO A 255 7.66 -40.91 60.43
C PRO A 255 8.78 -39.98 60.90
N ASP A 256 8.65 -39.51 62.13
CA ASP A 256 9.58 -38.65 62.86
C ASP A 256 11.00 -39.27 62.91
N PRO A 257 12.05 -38.62 62.37
CA PRO A 257 13.41 -39.07 62.57
C PRO A 257 13.80 -38.71 64.01
N GLY A 258 13.90 -39.73 64.87
CA GLY A 258 14.39 -39.57 66.25
C GLY A 258 15.75 -38.86 66.32
N PRO A 259 16.12 -38.32 67.50
CA PRO A 259 17.28 -37.46 67.62
C PRO A 259 18.57 -38.23 67.30
N PRO A 260 19.56 -37.59 66.65
CA PRO A 260 20.80 -38.25 66.27
C PRO A 260 21.62 -38.63 67.52
N GLY A 261 22.22 -39.83 67.49
CA GLY A 261 23.18 -40.28 68.48
C GLY A 261 24.52 -39.54 68.35
N GLU A 262 25.25 -39.44 69.47
CA GLU A 262 26.33 -38.48 69.73
C GLU A 262 27.66 -38.71 68.97
N ASP A 263 27.70 -39.53 67.92
CA ASP A 263 28.95 -39.90 67.23
C ASP A 263 29.05 -39.48 65.74
N GLU A 264 28.29 -38.46 65.29
CA GLU A 264 28.50 -37.80 63.99
C GLU A 264 28.75 -36.28 64.13
N GLU A 265 29.66 -35.90 65.03
CA GLU A 265 30.11 -34.52 65.18
C GLU A 265 31.43 -34.25 64.43
N LEU A 266 31.43 -34.46 63.11
CA LEU A 266 32.35 -33.81 62.18
C LEU A 266 31.52 -33.18 61.07
N LYS A 267 30.98 -31.99 61.37
CA LYS A 267 30.17 -31.18 60.46
C LYS A 267 30.87 -31.08 59.10
N ALA A 268 30.32 -31.77 58.10
CA ALA A 268 30.60 -31.46 56.71
C ALA A 268 30.47 -29.93 56.55
N PRO A 269 31.45 -29.24 55.92
CA PRO A 269 31.41 -27.79 55.80
C PRO A 269 30.05 -27.35 55.26
N ALA A 270 29.47 -26.28 55.80
CA ALA A 270 28.12 -25.83 55.45
C ALA A 270 27.90 -25.67 53.92
N SER A 271 28.98 -25.43 53.17
CA SER A 271 29.00 -25.43 51.71
C SER A 271 28.69 -26.79 51.08
N GLN A 272 29.14 -27.91 51.67
CA GLN A 272 28.82 -29.27 51.22
C GLN A 272 27.36 -29.64 51.51
N VAL A 273 26.85 -29.31 52.70
CA VAL A 273 25.42 -29.54 53.03
C VAL A 273 24.52 -28.69 52.13
N CYS A 274 24.92 -27.45 51.84
CA CYS A 274 24.22 -26.59 50.87
C CYS A 274 24.33 -27.13 49.43
N LEU A 275 25.48 -27.71 49.04
CA LEU A 275 25.68 -28.37 47.75
C LEU A 275 24.83 -29.64 47.61
N GLU A 276 24.72 -30.46 48.65
CA GLU A 276 23.85 -31.64 48.69
C GLU A 276 22.38 -31.22 48.56
N ARG A 277 21.95 -30.19 49.31
CA ARG A 277 20.61 -29.60 49.19
C ARG A 277 20.36 -29.00 47.80
N LEU A 278 21.36 -28.37 47.18
CA LEU A 278 21.28 -27.89 45.80
C LEU A 278 21.23 -29.05 44.78
N LYS A 279 21.97 -30.14 44.99
CA LYS A 279 21.91 -31.35 44.15
C LYS A 279 20.52 -31.99 44.22
N GLU A 280 19.86 -31.98 45.38
CA GLU A 280 18.46 -32.42 45.51
C GLU A 280 17.51 -31.52 44.69
N THR A 281 17.77 -30.20 44.62
CA THR A 281 16.97 -29.28 43.77
C THR A 281 17.24 -29.41 42.27
N VAL A 282 18.27 -30.15 41.82
CA VAL A 282 18.52 -30.42 40.38
C VAL A 282 17.36 -31.19 39.75
N VAL A 283 16.61 -31.97 40.53
CA VAL A 283 15.42 -32.69 40.07
C VAL A 283 14.28 -31.73 39.68
N LEU A 284 14.25 -30.54 40.30
CA LEU A 284 13.29 -29.47 40.00
C LEU A 284 13.68 -28.68 38.73
N GLN A 285 14.87 -28.91 38.16
CA GLN A 285 15.28 -28.24 36.94
C GLN A 285 14.49 -28.75 35.72
N PRO A 286 14.13 -27.86 34.78
CA PRO A 286 13.44 -28.25 33.56
C PRO A 286 14.27 -29.23 32.72
N LYS A 287 13.60 -30.20 32.09
CA LYS A 287 14.25 -31.23 31.24
C LYS A 287 14.87 -30.62 29.98
N ARG A 288 14.30 -29.53 29.48
CA ARG A 288 14.76 -28.69 28.37
C ARG A 288 14.35 -27.26 28.71
N LEU A 289 15.21 -26.27 28.44
CA LEU A 289 14.84 -24.86 28.57
C LEU A 289 13.67 -24.57 27.63
N GLN A 290 12.46 -24.47 28.19
CA GLN A 290 11.26 -24.12 27.43
C GLN A 290 11.27 -22.62 27.16
N HIS A 291 10.89 -22.22 25.95
CA HIS A 291 10.87 -20.81 25.56
C HIS A 291 9.65 -20.11 26.17
N LEU A 292 9.91 -19.27 27.19
CA LEU A 292 8.92 -18.45 27.90
C LEU A 292 7.65 -19.23 28.36
N PRO A 293 7.77 -20.24 29.23
CA PRO A 293 6.61 -20.96 29.76
C PRO A 293 5.63 -20.01 30.48
N GLY A 294 4.34 -20.32 30.42
CA GLY A 294 3.28 -19.46 30.99
C GLY A 294 2.86 -18.24 30.15
N HIS A 295 3.53 -17.97 29.02
CA HIS A 295 3.13 -16.91 28.09
C HIS A 295 2.30 -17.46 26.92
N PRO A 296 1.36 -16.66 26.36
CA PRO A 296 0.52 -17.11 25.26
C PRO A 296 1.33 -17.38 23.98
N GLY A 297 0.82 -18.29 23.14
CA GLY A 297 1.50 -18.73 21.91
C GLY A 297 1.87 -17.57 20.97
N TRP A 298 0.98 -16.61 20.79
CA TRP A 298 1.22 -15.44 19.93
C TRP A 298 2.38 -14.56 20.44
N TYR A 299 2.52 -14.38 21.76
CA TYR A 299 3.55 -13.53 22.35
C TYR A 299 4.92 -14.20 22.30
N ARG A 300 4.98 -15.52 22.52
CA ARG A 300 6.22 -16.29 22.40
C ARG A 300 6.81 -16.20 20.99
N LYS A 301 5.96 -16.18 19.95
CA LYS A 301 6.40 -15.97 18.55
C LYS A 301 7.03 -14.59 18.32
N LEU A 302 6.78 -13.60 19.18
CA LEU A 302 7.35 -12.24 19.08
C LEU A 302 8.68 -12.09 19.81
N CYS A 303 9.05 -13.04 20.68
CA CYS A 303 10.28 -12.99 21.47
C CYS A 303 11.36 -13.86 20.80
N PRO A 304 12.61 -13.38 20.68
CA PRO A 304 13.72 -14.20 20.18
C PRO A 304 14.01 -15.35 21.15
N ARG A 305 14.61 -16.43 20.64
CA ARG A 305 15.03 -17.56 21.47
C ARG A 305 16.38 -17.26 22.14
N LEU A 306 16.58 -17.75 23.36
CA LEU A 306 17.80 -17.50 24.13
C LEU A 306 19.08 -17.98 23.42
N GLU A 307 18.95 -18.91 22.48
CA GLU A 307 20.03 -19.52 21.70
C GLU A 307 20.43 -18.67 20.47
N GLU A 308 19.71 -17.59 20.17
CA GLU A 308 19.97 -16.72 19.00
C GLU A 308 21.01 -15.63 19.33
N ALA A 309 21.93 -15.35 18.38
CA ALA A 309 23.03 -14.39 18.57
C ALA A 309 22.56 -12.94 18.79
N GLU A 310 21.35 -12.59 18.36
CA GLU A 310 20.73 -11.26 18.51
C GLU A 310 19.65 -11.25 19.61
N TRP A 311 19.78 -12.09 20.64
CA TRP A 311 18.78 -12.16 21.70
C TRP A 311 18.64 -10.82 22.45
N VAL A 312 17.41 -10.33 22.52
CA VAL A 312 17.02 -9.14 23.27
C VAL A 312 15.80 -9.50 24.12
N PRO A 313 15.73 -9.05 25.39
CA PRO A 313 14.57 -9.31 26.24
C PRO A 313 13.29 -8.69 25.68
N GLY A 314 12.20 -9.44 25.74
CA GLY A 314 10.86 -9.00 25.33
C GLY A 314 10.51 -9.27 23.85
N PRO A 315 9.35 -8.77 23.38
CA PRO A 315 8.80 -9.07 22.06
C PRO A 315 9.47 -8.27 20.94
N SER A 316 10.79 -8.40 20.78
CA SER A 316 11.61 -7.60 19.86
C SER A 316 11.45 -7.97 18.38
N LEU A 317 10.77 -9.07 18.05
CA LEU A 317 10.50 -9.47 16.66
C LEU A 317 9.25 -8.80 16.06
N ILE A 318 8.52 -8.00 16.86
CA ILE A 318 7.30 -7.32 16.40
C ILE A 318 7.60 -6.34 15.25
N SER A 319 6.77 -6.40 14.20
CA SER A 319 6.85 -5.48 13.07
C SER A 319 5.46 -5.12 12.53
N LEU A 320 5.36 -4.00 11.81
CA LEU A 320 4.10 -3.56 11.17
C LEU A 320 3.56 -4.55 10.12
N GLN A 321 4.39 -5.45 9.60
CA GLN A 321 3.98 -6.45 8.61
C GLN A 321 3.24 -7.63 9.25
N MET A 322 3.38 -7.83 10.56
CA MET A 322 2.73 -8.94 11.25
C MET A 322 1.23 -8.71 11.40
N ARG A 323 0.45 -9.79 11.25
CA ARG A 323 -1.02 -9.74 11.40
C ARG A 323 -1.48 -9.37 12.80
N VAL A 324 -0.67 -9.66 13.81
CA VAL A 324 -0.97 -9.35 15.21
C VAL A 324 -0.83 -7.85 15.53
N THR A 325 -0.01 -7.12 14.78
CA THR A 325 0.33 -5.72 15.08
C THR A 325 -0.86 -4.77 15.00
N PRO A 326 -1.71 -4.78 13.94
CA PRO A 326 -2.93 -3.97 13.91
C PRO A 326 -3.89 -4.25 15.08
N LYS A 327 -3.94 -5.50 15.56
CA LYS A 327 -4.78 -5.91 16.69
C LYS A 327 -4.22 -5.41 18.02
N LEU A 328 -2.91 -5.54 18.24
CA LEU A 328 -2.23 -4.99 19.43
C LEU A 328 -2.35 -3.46 19.50
N MET A 329 -2.34 -2.79 18.35
CA MET A 329 -2.58 -1.35 18.26
C MET A 329 -4.06 -0.97 18.38
N ARG A 330 -4.97 -1.97 18.45
CA ARG A 330 -6.44 -1.80 18.50
C ARG A 330 -6.95 -0.83 17.44
N LEU A 331 -6.53 -1.06 16.19
CA LEU A 331 -6.91 -0.21 15.07
C LEU A 331 -8.41 -0.33 14.77
N ALA A 332 -9.06 0.81 14.56
CA ALA A 332 -10.47 0.92 14.23
C ALA A 332 -10.66 1.66 12.90
N TRP A 333 -11.67 1.25 12.15
CA TRP A 333 -12.18 1.91 10.95
C TRP A 333 -13.53 2.57 11.26
N ASP A 334 -13.58 3.90 11.28
CA ASP A 334 -14.76 4.71 11.63
C ASP A 334 -15.45 4.27 12.94
N GLY A 335 -14.64 3.84 13.92
CA GLY A 335 -15.10 3.35 15.23
C GLY A 335 -15.30 1.84 15.33
N PHE A 336 -15.24 1.09 14.21
CA PHE A 336 -15.36 -0.36 14.20
C PHE A 336 -14.01 -1.07 14.30
N PRO A 337 -13.87 -2.15 15.09
CA PRO A 337 -12.59 -2.85 15.24
C PRO A 337 -12.16 -3.55 13.94
N LEU A 338 -10.88 -3.46 13.61
CA LEU A 338 -10.31 -4.19 12.49
C LEU A 338 -10.18 -5.69 12.80
N HIS A 339 -10.50 -6.51 11.79
CA HIS A 339 -10.37 -7.96 11.85
C HIS A 339 -9.78 -8.50 10.53
N TYR A 340 -9.04 -9.61 10.62
CA TYR A 340 -8.40 -10.24 9.47
C TYR A 340 -9.10 -11.56 9.13
N SER A 341 -9.63 -11.65 7.92
CA SER A 341 -10.18 -12.89 7.34
C SER A 341 -9.17 -13.50 6.37
N GLU A 342 -9.01 -14.82 6.39
CA GLU A 342 -8.10 -15.51 5.46
C GLU A 342 -8.53 -15.40 4.00
N LYS A 343 -9.84 -15.38 3.73
CA LYS A 343 -10.40 -15.30 2.39
C LYS A 343 -10.40 -13.87 1.84
N HIS A 344 -10.79 -12.91 2.67
CA HIS A 344 -11.06 -11.53 2.22
C HIS A 344 -9.97 -10.52 2.60
N GLY A 345 -9.06 -10.88 3.49
CA GLY A 345 -8.00 -10.01 4.01
C GLY A 345 -8.50 -9.14 5.17
N TRP A 346 -7.95 -7.92 5.29
CA TRP A 346 -8.34 -6.98 6.34
C TRP A 346 -9.70 -6.34 6.08
N GLY A 347 -10.51 -6.29 7.13
CA GLY A 347 -11.82 -5.64 7.19
C GLY A 347 -12.12 -5.13 8.59
N TYR A 348 -13.37 -4.77 8.84
CA TYR A 348 -13.87 -4.31 10.13
C TYR A 348 -15.20 -4.99 10.48
N LEU A 349 -15.48 -5.07 11.79
CA LEU A 349 -16.66 -5.75 12.33
C LEU A 349 -17.76 -4.75 12.69
N VAL A 350 -18.93 -4.92 12.11
CA VAL A 350 -20.13 -4.10 12.35
C VAL A 350 -21.15 -4.92 13.12
N PRO A 351 -21.59 -4.52 14.33
CA PRO A 351 -22.49 -5.31 15.17
C PRO A 351 -23.93 -5.39 14.61
N GLY A 352 -24.76 -6.25 15.17
CA GLY A 352 -26.19 -6.33 14.82
C GLY A 352 -26.55 -7.44 13.84
N ARG A 353 -25.70 -8.46 13.70
CA ARG A 353 -26.05 -9.70 13.01
C ARG A 353 -26.84 -10.59 13.97
N GLN A 354 -28.10 -10.89 13.66
CA GLN A 354 -28.99 -11.67 14.53
C GLN A 354 -29.13 -13.13 14.10
N ASP A 355 -28.92 -13.43 12.82
CA ASP A 355 -29.06 -14.76 12.21
C ASP A 355 -27.98 -15.76 12.65
N ASN A 356 -26.89 -15.29 13.26
CA ASN A 356 -25.75 -16.12 13.63
C ASN A 356 -25.41 -16.10 15.13
N LEU A 357 -26.35 -15.63 15.95
CA LEU A 357 -26.20 -15.73 17.39
C LEU A 357 -26.51 -17.18 17.82
N PRO A 358 -25.60 -17.85 18.54
CA PRO A 358 -25.86 -19.19 19.06
C PRO A 358 -27.00 -19.13 20.09
N GLU A 359 -27.93 -20.09 20.05
CA GLU A 359 -28.98 -20.24 21.07
C GLU A 359 -28.40 -20.73 22.41
N ASP A 360 -27.26 -21.43 22.38
CA ASP A 360 -26.53 -21.90 23.57
C ASP A 360 -25.01 -21.60 23.45
N PRO A 361 -24.37 -20.87 24.39
CA PRO A 361 -22.94 -20.51 24.33
C PRO A 361 -21.96 -21.69 24.39
N LEU A 362 -22.43 -22.90 24.70
CA LEU A 362 -21.60 -24.09 24.94
C LEU A 362 -21.20 -24.86 23.67
N GLU A 363 -21.79 -24.56 22.50
CA GLU A 363 -21.50 -25.25 21.23
C GLU A 363 -20.36 -24.63 20.39
N LEU A 364 -19.75 -23.53 20.85
CA LEU A 364 -18.68 -22.83 20.13
C LEU A 364 -17.28 -23.32 20.52
N GLU A 365 -16.48 -23.74 19.54
CA GLU A 365 -15.03 -23.92 19.71
C GLU A 365 -14.35 -22.54 19.90
N GLY A 366 -14.18 -22.11 21.16
CA GLY A 366 -13.48 -20.88 21.54
C GLY A 366 -14.38 -19.77 22.11
N PRO A 367 -13.81 -18.67 22.62
CA PRO A 367 -14.59 -17.59 23.23
C PRO A 367 -15.46 -16.87 22.17
N PRO A 368 -16.75 -16.61 22.45
CA PRO A 368 -17.64 -15.93 21.50
C PRO A 368 -17.20 -14.47 21.31
N CYS A 369 -17.44 -13.93 20.11
CA CYS A 369 -17.09 -12.54 19.80
C CYS A 369 -17.85 -11.56 20.71
N PRO A 370 -17.18 -10.55 21.32
CA PRO A 370 -17.80 -9.58 22.21
C PRO A 370 -18.56 -8.49 21.45
N HIS A 371 -19.55 -8.87 20.64
CA HIS A 371 -20.33 -7.96 19.77
C HIS A 371 -21.00 -6.81 20.52
N ARG A 372 -21.43 -7.02 21.79
CA ARG A 372 -22.01 -5.96 22.64
C ARG A 372 -20.99 -4.89 23.02
N VAL A 373 -19.74 -5.28 23.24
CA VAL A 373 -18.64 -4.34 23.53
C VAL A 373 -18.35 -3.52 22.26
N ILE A 374 -18.37 -4.15 21.09
CA ILE A 374 -18.22 -3.46 19.79
C ILE A 374 -19.31 -2.39 19.62
N GLU A 375 -20.57 -2.74 19.90
CA GLU A 375 -21.68 -1.80 19.83
C GLU A 375 -21.52 -0.62 20.80
N TYR A 376 -21.11 -0.89 22.04
CA TYR A 376 -20.82 0.17 23.01
C TYR A 376 -19.70 1.10 22.55
N LEU A 377 -18.59 0.56 22.04
CA LEU A 377 -17.47 1.34 21.53
C LEU A 377 -17.86 2.22 20.34
N TYR A 378 -18.68 1.69 19.43
CA TYR A 378 -19.20 2.47 18.31
C TYR A 378 -20.10 3.62 18.79
N ARG A 379 -20.99 3.38 19.77
CA ARG A 379 -21.82 4.43 20.37
C ARG A 379 -20.97 5.55 21.01
N GLN A 380 -19.92 5.19 21.74
CA GLN A 380 -18.98 6.16 22.31
C GLN A 380 -18.28 6.97 21.22
N HIS A 381 -17.81 6.31 20.16
CA HIS A 381 -17.21 6.97 18.99
C HIS A 381 -18.18 7.98 18.33
N CYS A 382 -19.46 7.63 18.19
CA CYS A 382 -20.48 8.55 17.66
C CYS A 382 -20.69 9.77 18.58
N LEU A 383 -20.69 9.58 19.89
CA LEU A 383 -20.82 10.67 20.87
C LEU A 383 -19.61 11.61 20.85
N GLU A 384 -18.40 11.07 20.69
CA GLU A 384 -17.17 11.87 20.52
C GLU A 384 -17.20 12.68 19.23
N LYS A 385 -17.51 12.04 18.09
CA LYS A 385 -17.63 12.75 16.80
C LYS A 385 -18.73 13.82 16.81
N GLY A 386 -19.83 13.59 17.54
CA GLY A 386 -20.89 14.57 17.71
C GLY A 386 -20.45 15.80 18.52
N LYS A 387 -19.49 15.66 19.43
CA LYS A 387 -18.91 16.77 20.22
C LYS A 387 -17.80 17.53 19.48
N GLU A 388 -17.18 16.92 18.47
CA GLU A 388 -16.13 17.52 17.64
C GLU A 388 -16.65 18.39 16.49
N GLN A 389 -17.97 18.45 16.25
CA GLN A 389 -18.56 19.46 15.36
C GLN A 389 -18.48 20.85 16.02
N PRO A 390 -18.16 21.93 15.27
CA PRO A 390 -18.13 23.27 15.84
C PRO A 390 -19.51 23.66 16.40
N PRO A 391 -19.59 24.39 17.53
CA PRO A 391 -20.87 24.92 18.00
C PRO A 391 -21.31 26.00 17.01
N GLY A 392 -22.40 25.75 16.28
CA GLY A 392 -22.92 26.71 15.32
C GLY A 392 -24.00 26.14 14.43
N LEU A 393 -25.18 25.90 14.99
CA LEU A 393 -26.43 25.78 14.22
C LEU A 393 -27.70 26.14 15.03
N ASP A 394 -27.58 26.55 16.30
CA ASP A 394 -28.73 27.01 17.10
C ASP A 394 -28.84 28.54 17.22
N ALA A 395 -27.93 29.31 16.61
CA ALA A 395 -27.98 30.78 16.62
C ALA A 395 -28.41 31.40 15.27
N ALA A 396 -28.77 30.58 14.27
CA ALA A 396 -29.19 31.06 12.94
C ALA A 396 -30.66 30.70 12.62
N MET A 397 -31.44 30.25 13.61
CA MET A 397 -32.85 29.86 13.41
C MET A 397 -33.86 31.01 13.51
N GLU A 398 -33.45 32.27 13.69
CA GLU A 398 -34.40 33.38 13.90
C GLU A 398 -34.30 34.59 12.95
N ASP A 399 -33.43 34.60 11.93
CA ASP A 399 -33.30 35.81 11.07
C ASP A 399 -33.38 35.57 9.54
N GLU A 400 -33.96 34.45 9.10
CA GLU A 400 -34.24 34.19 7.68
C GLU A 400 -35.73 33.98 7.37
N LEU A 401 -36.58 34.50 8.25
CA LEU A 401 -38.02 34.62 8.04
C LEU A 401 -38.35 36.05 7.57
N LEU A 402 -37.87 36.48 6.39
CA LEU A 402 -38.41 37.61 5.59
C LEU A 402 -37.56 37.93 4.34
N VAL A 403 -37.50 37.06 3.32
CA VAL A 403 -37.50 37.50 1.90
C VAL A 403 -38.08 36.37 1.02
N MET A 404 -39.41 36.37 0.86
CA MET A 404 -40.06 35.83 -0.32
C MET A 404 -39.80 36.80 -1.49
N ASP A 405 -39.18 36.36 -2.59
CA ASP A 405 -39.83 36.21 -3.90
C ASP A 405 -38.80 35.69 -4.94
N GLY A 406 -39.19 34.73 -5.79
CA GLY A 406 -38.29 34.14 -6.79
C GLY A 406 -38.46 32.64 -7.10
N SER A 407 -39.56 32.02 -6.67
CA SER A 407 -39.99 30.70 -7.13
C SER A 407 -41.04 30.85 -8.24
N THR A 408 -40.65 30.85 -9.51
CA THR A 408 -41.63 30.69 -10.62
C THR A 408 -41.05 30.27 -11.98
N MET A 409 -39.78 29.84 -12.04
CA MET A 409 -39.14 29.40 -13.30
C MET A 409 -38.76 27.92 -13.31
N TRP A 410 -38.42 27.34 -12.16
CA TRP A 410 -37.89 25.97 -12.08
C TRP A 410 -38.94 24.88 -11.91
N GLN A 411 -40.16 25.19 -11.44
CA GLN A 411 -41.26 24.21 -11.39
C GLN A 411 -41.90 23.94 -12.76
N LYS A 412 -41.87 24.90 -13.71
CA LYS A 412 -42.44 24.72 -15.06
C LYS A 412 -41.58 23.88 -16.01
N VAL A 413 -40.32 23.61 -15.67
CA VAL A 413 -39.41 22.80 -16.50
C VAL A 413 -39.52 21.31 -16.17
N GLU A 414 -39.97 20.97 -14.95
CA GLU A 414 -40.04 19.60 -14.47
C GLU A 414 -41.37 18.91 -14.89
N GLU A 415 -42.45 19.67 -15.09
CA GLU A 415 -43.76 19.14 -15.54
C GLU A 415 -43.86 18.93 -17.07
N LEU A 416 -42.99 19.54 -17.88
CA LEU A 416 -42.96 19.35 -19.35
C LEU A 416 -42.17 18.10 -19.80
N SER A 417 -41.57 17.36 -18.86
CA SER A 417 -40.75 16.18 -19.15
C SER A 417 -41.53 14.85 -19.08
N GLN A 418 -42.83 14.85 -18.75
CA GLN A 418 -43.58 13.62 -18.45
C GLN A 418 -44.73 13.25 -19.39
N LEU A 419 -44.90 13.90 -20.53
CA LEU A 419 -45.98 13.55 -21.47
C LEU A 419 -45.52 13.65 -22.92
N GLU A 420 -44.92 12.56 -23.41
CA GLU A 420 -45.12 12.02 -24.76
C GLU A 420 -44.78 10.52 -24.72
N VAL A 421 -45.84 9.71 -24.71
CA VAL A 421 -45.87 8.24 -24.86
C VAL A 421 -46.11 7.96 -26.35
N ASP A 422 -45.57 6.94 -27.04
CA ASP A 422 -46.04 5.54 -27.10
C ASP A 422 -45.32 4.90 -28.33
N VAL A 423 -44.67 3.72 -28.30
CA VAL A 423 -45.14 2.30 -28.35
C VAL A 423 -44.80 1.62 -29.69
N GLU A 424 -44.53 0.31 -29.59
CA GLU A 424 -44.13 -0.73 -30.58
C GLU A 424 -42.61 -0.86 -30.84
N GLU A 425 -41.96 -2.02 -30.66
CA GLU A 425 -42.44 -3.40 -30.82
C GLU A 425 -41.67 -4.40 -29.90
N LYS A 426 -42.41 -5.36 -29.33
CA LYS A 426 -41.92 -6.56 -28.59
C LYS A 426 -41.74 -7.74 -29.56
N MET A 427 -40.77 -8.62 -29.27
CA MET A 427 -40.84 -10.10 -29.15
C MET A 427 -39.42 -10.66 -29.46
N GLY A 428 -38.63 -11.16 -28.51
CA GLY A 428 -38.80 -12.44 -27.85
C GLY A 428 -37.96 -13.54 -28.53
N ARG A 429 -36.75 -13.82 -28.02
CA ARG A 429 -36.13 -15.15 -28.06
C ARG A 429 -34.95 -15.24 -27.07
N ALA A 430 -35.11 -16.20 -26.15
CA ALA A 430 -34.17 -16.83 -25.24
C ALA A 430 -32.73 -16.31 -25.20
N ASP A 431 -32.29 -15.89 -24.01
CA ASP A 431 -30.88 -15.98 -23.64
C ASP A 431 -30.74 -16.69 -22.28
N GLN A 432 -30.67 -18.02 -22.36
CA GLN A 432 -29.93 -18.83 -21.41
C GLN A 432 -28.50 -18.93 -21.95
N SER A 433 -27.57 -18.09 -21.48
CA SER A 433 -26.15 -18.48 -21.38
C SER A 433 -25.29 -17.52 -20.55
N LEU A 434 -25.22 -17.85 -19.26
CA LEU A 434 -23.99 -17.80 -18.44
C LEU A 434 -23.35 -16.43 -18.19
N ALA A 435 -24.01 -15.66 -17.32
CA ALA A 435 -23.32 -14.87 -16.33
C ALA A 435 -22.58 -15.81 -15.34
N GLN A 436 -21.29 -16.01 -15.53
CA GLN A 436 -20.40 -16.40 -14.42
C GLN A 436 -19.96 -15.12 -13.71
N VAL A 437 -20.91 -14.52 -13.01
CA VAL A 437 -20.63 -13.89 -11.73
C VAL A 437 -20.65 -15.07 -10.76
N GLU A 438 -19.55 -15.29 -10.03
CA GLU A 438 -19.55 -16.28 -8.95
C GLU A 438 -20.81 -16.07 -8.10
N GLU A 439 -21.65 -17.10 -8.05
CA GLU A 439 -22.88 -17.15 -7.30
C GLU A 439 -22.58 -16.82 -5.83
N VAL A 440 -22.90 -15.60 -5.42
CA VAL A 440 -23.33 -15.33 -4.04
C VAL A 440 -24.84 -15.61 -4.03
N SER A 441 -25.20 -16.89 -4.03
CA SER A 441 -26.58 -17.32 -3.89
C SER A 441 -26.99 -17.31 -2.41
N SER A 442 -28.21 -16.80 -2.19
CA SER A 442 -29.06 -16.86 -0.99
C SER A 442 -28.70 -15.98 0.22
N GLY A 443 -29.51 -14.92 0.43
CA GLY A 443 -29.57 -14.17 1.68
C GLY A 443 -29.96 -12.68 1.60
N MET A 444 -30.95 -12.28 0.79
CA MET A 444 -31.43 -10.87 0.72
C MET A 444 -32.27 -10.40 1.93
N GLY A 445 -32.06 -10.97 3.13
CA GLY A 445 -32.90 -10.68 4.31
C GLY A 445 -32.24 -9.89 5.45
N SER A 446 -30.91 -9.75 5.48
CA SER A 446 -30.23 -9.30 6.68
C SER A 446 -28.96 -8.50 6.36
N GLN A 447 -29.11 -7.28 5.85
CA GLN A 447 -28.02 -6.33 5.78
C GLN A 447 -28.20 -5.27 6.88
N PRO A 448 -27.11 -4.76 7.50
CA PRO A 448 -27.24 -3.68 8.46
C PRO A 448 -27.79 -2.43 7.76
N SER A 449 -28.95 -1.94 8.20
CA SER A 449 -29.62 -0.76 7.61
C SER A 449 -28.86 0.55 7.85
N TYR A 450 -28.02 0.58 8.89
CA TYR A 450 -27.36 1.80 9.36
C TYR A 450 -25.90 1.95 8.88
N HIS A 451 -25.35 0.96 8.17
CA HIS A 451 -23.96 0.98 7.72
C HIS A 451 -23.82 0.55 6.26
N HIS A 452 -23.10 1.34 5.47
CA HIS A 452 -22.83 1.07 4.06
C HIS A 452 -21.32 0.97 3.82
N GLY A 453 -20.88 -0.08 3.12
CA GLY A 453 -19.45 -0.34 2.88
C GLY A 453 -19.24 -1.47 1.88
N ASN A 454 -17.98 -1.90 1.69
CA ASN A 454 -17.64 -3.03 0.82
C ASN A 454 -17.93 -4.35 1.55
N GLY A 455 -19.15 -4.86 1.41
CA GLY A 455 -19.73 -5.97 2.17
C GLY A 455 -21.24 -5.77 2.31
N PRO A 456 -21.94 -6.54 3.17
CA PRO A 456 -21.41 -7.55 4.08
C PRO A 456 -21.03 -8.87 3.38
N TYR A 457 -19.97 -9.52 3.87
CA TYR A 457 -19.55 -10.85 3.39
C TYR A 457 -20.06 -11.94 4.34
N ASN A 458 -21.11 -12.65 3.92
CA ASN A 458 -21.81 -13.62 4.76
C ASN A 458 -20.97 -14.85 5.11
N ASP A 459 -19.96 -15.17 4.31
CA ASP A 459 -19.06 -16.31 4.51
C ASP A 459 -18.09 -16.13 5.69
N VAL A 460 -17.95 -14.91 6.21
CA VAL A 460 -17.26 -14.61 7.47
C VAL A 460 -18.29 -14.61 8.60
N ASN A 461 -18.46 -15.76 9.24
CA ASN A 461 -19.52 -15.98 10.22
C ASN A 461 -19.07 -15.71 11.67
N ILE A 462 -18.93 -14.44 12.03
CA ILE A 462 -18.58 -14.02 13.40
C ILE A 462 -19.85 -13.71 14.18
N ALA A 463 -20.10 -14.41 15.28
CA ALA A 463 -21.32 -14.27 16.08
C ALA A 463 -21.62 -12.79 16.43
N GLY A 464 -22.82 -12.31 16.05
CA GLY A 464 -23.28 -10.95 16.37
C GLY A 464 -22.75 -9.84 15.47
N CYS A 465 -21.84 -10.13 14.53
CA CYS A 465 -21.19 -9.13 13.67
C CYS A 465 -21.23 -9.45 12.17
N TRP A 466 -21.31 -8.40 11.36
CA TRP A 466 -21.09 -8.38 9.92
C TRP A 466 -19.64 -8.01 9.61
N PHE A 467 -19.05 -8.67 8.62
CA PHE A 467 -17.71 -8.34 8.13
C PHE A 467 -17.78 -7.48 6.87
N PHE A 468 -17.08 -6.34 6.89
CA PHE A 468 -16.90 -5.46 5.74
C PHE A 468 -15.42 -5.36 5.41
N LYS A 469 -15.07 -5.51 4.14
CA LYS A 469 -13.68 -5.45 3.66
C LYS A 469 -13.20 -4.00 3.57
N LEU A 470 -11.93 -3.77 3.88
CA LEU A 470 -11.33 -2.44 3.69
C LEU A 470 -11.33 -2.04 2.20
N PRO A 471 -11.69 -0.79 1.86
CA PRO A 471 -11.70 -0.31 0.49
C PRO A 471 -10.26 -0.25 -0.06
N HIS A 472 -10.02 -0.85 -1.23
CA HIS A 472 -8.69 -0.89 -1.83
C HIS A 472 -8.72 -0.69 -3.36
N LYS A 473 -7.66 -0.09 -3.91
CA LYS A 473 -7.54 0.27 -5.34
C LYS A 473 -7.36 -0.94 -6.26
N ALA A 474 -6.74 -2.02 -5.77
CA ALA A 474 -6.59 -3.29 -6.50
C ALA A 474 -7.40 -4.40 -5.81
N SER A 475 -7.96 -5.34 -6.55
CA SER A 475 -8.77 -6.44 -6.00
C SER A 475 -7.99 -7.46 -5.14
N TRP A 476 -6.70 -7.22 -4.85
CA TRP A 476 -5.81 -8.21 -4.26
C TRP A 476 -5.82 -8.16 -2.74
N VAL A 477 -5.93 -9.34 -2.14
CA VAL A 477 -6.29 -9.64 -0.74
C VAL A 477 -5.18 -9.29 0.29
N LEU A 478 -3.99 -8.86 -0.13
CA LEU A 478 -2.76 -9.02 0.66
C LEU A 478 -2.17 -7.75 1.29
N LEU A 479 -2.79 -6.57 1.17
CA LEU A 479 -2.22 -5.34 1.73
C LEU A 479 -2.67 -5.09 3.17
N GLY A 480 -1.70 -4.88 4.07
CA GLY A 480 -1.96 -4.57 5.47
C GLY A 480 -2.42 -3.12 5.70
N PRO A 481 -3.00 -2.80 6.87
CA PRO A 481 -3.60 -1.49 7.17
C PRO A 481 -2.58 -0.35 7.26
N PHE A 482 -1.28 -0.65 7.36
CA PHE A 482 -0.20 0.35 7.34
C PHE A 482 0.32 0.67 5.93
N ALA A 483 -0.35 0.17 4.88
CA ALA A 483 0.02 0.44 3.50
C ALA A 483 -0.11 1.93 3.16
N LYS A 484 0.67 2.37 2.16
CA LYS A 484 0.68 3.77 1.68
C LYS A 484 -0.72 4.26 1.29
N ASP A 485 -1.54 3.37 0.75
CA ASP A 485 -2.89 3.71 0.27
C ASP A 485 -3.87 4.10 1.38
N PHE A 486 -3.60 3.70 2.64
CA PHE A 486 -4.41 4.06 3.80
C PHE A 486 -3.93 5.31 4.53
N LEU A 487 -2.83 5.93 4.10
CA LEU A 487 -2.33 7.17 4.70
C LEU A 487 -3.37 8.31 4.70
N PRO A 488 -4.18 8.52 3.64
CA PRO A 488 -5.24 9.53 3.68
C PRO A 488 -6.28 9.24 4.76
N GLN A 489 -6.67 7.97 4.95
CA GLN A 489 -7.63 7.56 5.97
C GLN A 489 -7.05 7.63 7.39
N MET A 490 -5.72 7.55 7.53
CA MET A 490 -5.05 7.87 8.78
C MET A 490 -5.04 9.40 9.04
N GLU A 491 -4.98 10.22 7.99
CA GLU A 491 -4.98 11.69 8.08
C GLU A 491 -6.38 12.26 8.38
N ASP A 492 -7.44 11.68 7.81
CA ASP A 492 -8.83 12.11 8.03
C ASP A 492 -9.48 11.51 9.30
N GLY A 493 -8.76 10.62 10.00
CA GLY A 493 -9.22 9.98 11.22
C GLY A 493 -10.18 8.80 11.03
N THR A 494 -10.42 8.36 9.78
CA THR A 494 -11.19 7.14 9.48
C THR A 494 -10.47 5.90 10.02
N LEU A 495 -9.15 5.80 9.85
CA LEU A 495 -8.32 4.73 10.39
C LEU A 495 -7.51 5.25 11.58
N ARG A 496 -7.92 4.91 12.80
CA ARG A 496 -7.28 5.38 14.05
C ARG A 496 -7.09 4.26 15.06
N ALA A 497 -6.16 4.43 16.00
CA ALA A 497 -6.08 3.55 17.16
C ALA A 497 -7.25 3.87 18.12
N ALA A 498 -7.74 2.87 18.86
CA ALA A 498 -8.81 3.06 19.83
C ALA A 498 -8.44 4.08 20.93
N VAL A 499 -9.45 4.82 21.41
CA VAL A 499 -9.31 5.95 22.35
C VAL A 499 -8.65 5.50 23.66
N GLY A 500 -7.75 6.33 24.20
CA GLY A 500 -7.05 6.07 25.47
C GLY A 500 -5.74 5.28 25.36
N ARG A 501 -5.28 4.91 24.15
CA ARG A 501 -4.01 4.17 23.93
C ARG A 501 -2.95 5.03 23.25
N THR A 502 -2.15 5.71 24.06
CA THR A 502 -1.07 6.62 23.60
C THR A 502 -0.04 5.91 22.71
N HIS A 503 0.37 4.69 23.03
CA HIS A 503 1.37 3.93 22.26
C HIS A 503 0.88 3.55 20.85
N GLY A 504 -0.41 3.20 20.69
CA GLY A 504 -1.00 2.84 19.39
C GLY A 504 -1.11 4.04 18.47
N THR A 505 -1.62 5.16 18.97
CA THR A 505 -1.68 6.43 18.22
C THR A 505 -0.29 6.90 17.83
N ARG A 506 0.66 6.89 18.76
CA ARG A 506 2.04 7.29 18.49
C ARG A 506 2.71 6.42 17.43
N ALA A 507 2.51 5.10 17.46
CA ALA A 507 3.07 4.20 16.45
C ALA A 507 2.47 4.45 15.04
N LEU A 508 1.18 4.83 14.94
CA LEU A 508 0.57 5.25 13.67
C LEU A 508 1.17 6.56 13.16
N GLU A 509 1.35 7.56 14.03
CA GLU A 509 2.00 8.83 13.71
C GLU A 509 3.43 8.61 13.23
N ILE A 510 4.20 7.77 13.91
CA ILE A 510 5.57 7.46 13.49
C ILE A 510 5.57 6.78 12.12
N ASN A 511 4.71 5.77 11.90
CA ASN A 511 4.60 5.11 10.59
C ASN A 511 4.27 6.13 9.49
N LYS A 512 3.42 7.12 9.78
CA LYS A 512 3.13 8.24 8.91
C LYS A 512 4.43 9.03 8.64
N MET A 513 5.13 9.49 9.66
CA MET A 513 6.37 10.28 9.54
C MET A 513 7.45 9.61 8.70
N ILE A 514 7.68 8.32 8.89
CA ILE A 514 8.76 7.59 8.20
C ILE A 514 8.39 7.05 6.82
N SER A 515 7.11 7.01 6.46
CA SER A 515 6.63 6.36 5.23
C SER A 515 7.22 6.96 3.93
N PHE A 516 7.52 8.26 3.89
CA PHE A 516 8.16 8.89 2.75
C PHE A 516 9.59 8.35 2.59
N TRP A 517 10.41 8.51 3.63
CA TRP A 517 11.81 8.07 3.64
C TRP A 517 11.94 6.57 3.40
N ARG A 518 11.11 5.73 4.04
CA ARG A 518 11.07 4.28 3.83
C ARG A 518 11.00 3.90 2.36
N ASN A 519 10.20 4.63 1.57
CA ASN A 519 9.96 4.34 0.16
C ASN A 519 10.94 5.06 -0.79
N ALA A 520 11.57 6.14 -0.35
CA ALA A 520 12.37 7.03 -1.20
C ALA A 520 13.88 6.92 -0.95
N HIS A 521 14.32 6.62 0.28
CA HIS A 521 15.74 6.71 0.70
C HIS A 521 16.68 5.99 -0.26
N LYS A 522 16.39 4.73 -0.67
CA LYS A 522 17.27 4.01 -1.60
C LYS A 522 17.50 4.76 -2.91
N ARG A 523 16.44 5.39 -3.47
CA ARG A 523 16.53 6.16 -4.71
C ARG A 523 17.23 7.50 -4.52
N ILE A 524 17.09 8.11 -3.34
CA ILE A 524 17.72 9.39 -2.98
C ILE A 524 19.22 9.18 -2.69
N SER A 525 19.56 8.18 -1.87
CA SER A 525 20.96 7.85 -1.52
C SER A 525 21.76 7.32 -2.70
N SER A 526 21.10 6.72 -3.70
CA SER A 526 21.77 6.23 -4.92
C SER A 526 22.02 7.31 -5.99
N GLN A 527 21.70 8.58 -5.71
CA GLN A 527 21.92 9.65 -6.66
C GLN A 527 23.41 9.85 -6.93
N MET A 528 23.77 10.05 -8.19
CA MET A 528 25.15 10.30 -8.59
C MET A 528 25.51 11.77 -8.32
N VAL A 529 26.23 12.01 -7.24
CA VAL A 529 26.73 13.34 -6.86
C VAL A 529 28.17 13.50 -7.33
N VAL A 530 28.45 14.60 -8.03
CA VAL A 530 29.80 14.98 -8.43
C VAL A 530 30.19 16.25 -7.69
N TRP A 531 31.27 16.17 -6.92
CA TRP A 531 31.85 17.30 -6.18
C TRP A 531 32.93 17.98 -7.02
N LEU A 532 32.94 19.31 -7.01
CA LEU A 532 33.87 20.12 -7.78
C LEU A 532 34.97 20.66 -6.87
N LYS A 533 36.20 20.61 -7.36
CA LYS A 533 37.34 21.25 -6.70
C LYS A 533 37.33 22.76 -6.97
N LYS A 534 38.00 23.54 -6.11
CA LYS A 534 38.14 25.01 -6.26
C LYS A 534 38.58 25.46 -7.66
N GLY A 535 39.50 24.73 -8.30
CA GLY A 535 39.98 25.04 -9.66
C GLY A 535 38.96 24.80 -10.77
N GLU A 536 37.92 24.00 -10.51
CA GLU A 536 36.85 23.66 -11.47
C GLU A 536 35.65 24.61 -11.35
N LEU A 537 35.58 25.36 -10.24
CA LEU A 537 34.51 26.33 -9.99
C LEU A 537 34.71 27.61 -10.82
N PRO A 538 33.62 28.20 -11.34
CA PRO A 538 33.69 29.50 -12.00
C PRO A 538 34.22 30.60 -11.08
N ARG A 539 34.95 31.57 -11.64
CA ARG A 539 35.46 32.74 -10.89
C ARG A 539 34.37 33.57 -10.23
N VAL A 540 33.16 33.56 -10.79
CA VAL A 540 31.99 34.25 -10.20
C VAL A 540 31.63 33.64 -8.85
N VAL A 541 31.76 32.32 -8.71
CA VAL A 541 31.50 31.62 -7.44
C VAL A 541 32.63 31.90 -6.46
N THR A 542 33.88 31.64 -6.84
CA THR A 542 35.03 31.69 -5.91
C THR A 542 35.40 33.10 -5.43
N ARG A 543 34.89 34.15 -6.08
CA ARG A 543 35.07 35.54 -5.65
C ARG A 543 33.85 36.11 -4.91
N HIS A 544 32.77 35.34 -4.80
CA HIS A 544 31.57 35.79 -4.13
C HIS A 544 31.81 35.92 -2.60
N PRO A 545 31.27 36.93 -1.91
CA PRO A 545 31.45 37.08 -0.46
C PRO A 545 30.99 35.85 0.35
N ASP A 546 29.89 35.22 -0.08
CA ASP A 546 29.31 34.04 0.57
C ASP A 546 29.99 32.71 0.18
N TYR A 547 31.09 32.74 -0.57
CA TYR A 547 31.84 31.53 -0.90
C TYR A 547 32.69 31.09 0.29
N ASN A 548 32.57 29.82 0.65
CA ASN A 548 33.35 29.20 1.71
C ASN A 548 34.19 28.07 1.11
N GLU A 549 35.50 28.07 1.36
CA GLU A 549 36.41 27.04 0.84
C GLU A 549 36.27 25.70 1.58
N GLU A 550 35.73 25.72 2.81
CA GLU A 550 35.46 24.50 3.58
C GLU A 550 34.18 23.79 3.13
N ASP A 551 33.29 24.49 2.42
CA ASP A 551 32.04 23.92 1.93
C ASP A 551 32.24 23.15 0.62
N ASP A 552 31.55 22.01 0.53
CA ASP A 552 31.48 21.24 -0.70
C ASP A 552 30.50 21.89 -1.69
N TYR A 553 30.90 22.04 -2.95
CA TYR A 553 30.02 22.46 -4.05
C TYR A 553 30.02 21.37 -5.13
N GLY A 554 28.83 21.00 -5.59
CA GLY A 554 28.68 19.90 -6.53
C GLY A 554 27.39 19.98 -7.34
N ALA A 555 27.13 18.90 -8.06
CA ALA A 555 25.88 18.70 -8.76
C ALA A 555 25.51 17.23 -8.83
N ILE A 556 24.21 16.98 -8.83
CA ILE A 556 23.61 15.69 -9.13
C ILE A 556 23.31 15.65 -10.63
N LEU A 557 23.64 14.54 -11.26
CA LEU A 557 23.32 14.26 -12.65
C LEU A 557 22.17 13.25 -12.70
N PRO A 558 20.90 13.70 -12.78
CA PRO A 558 19.76 12.80 -12.84
C PRO A 558 19.76 12.03 -14.17
N GLN A 559 19.46 10.73 -14.09
CA GLN A 559 19.36 9.86 -15.27
C GLN A 559 17.97 9.99 -15.91
N VAL A 560 17.74 11.12 -16.59
CA VAL A 560 16.46 11.42 -17.22
C VAL A 560 16.32 10.66 -18.53
N VAL A 561 15.31 9.80 -18.62
CA VAL A 561 14.86 9.21 -19.89
C VAL A 561 13.94 10.22 -20.56
N THR A 562 14.42 10.89 -21.61
CA THR A 562 13.79 12.08 -22.20
C THR A 562 12.37 11.82 -22.73
N ALA A 563 12.10 10.62 -23.25
CA ALA A 563 10.77 10.15 -23.63
C ALA A 563 10.50 8.74 -23.04
N GLY A 564 10.47 8.61 -21.73
CA GLY A 564 10.32 7.31 -21.05
C GLY A 564 8.90 6.73 -21.01
N THR A 565 7.90 7.47 -21.51
CA THR A 565 6.49 7.05 -21.55
C THR A 565 5.95 7.12 -22.98
N ILE A 566 4.85 6.41 -23.26
CA ILE A 566 4.16 6.49 -24.56
C ILE A 566 3.63 7.90 -24.89
N THR A 567 3.38 8.72 -23.86
CA THR A 567 3.01 10.14 -24.01
C THR A 567 4.24 11.02 -24.23
N ARG A 568 5.44 10.42 -24.34
CA ARG A 568 6.75 11.06 -24.51
C ARG A 568 7.14 11.98 -23.36
N ARG A 569 6.49 11.87 -22.20
CA ARG A 569 6.95 12.53 -20.98
C ARG A 569 8.26 11.89 -20.52
N ALA A 570 9.15 12.75 -20.02
CA ALA A 570 10.36 12.29 -19.38
C ALA A 570 10.07 11.46 -18.13
N VAL A 571 10.98 10.52 -17.86
CA VAL A 571 10.93 9.66 -16.69
C VAL A 571 12.25 9.75 -15.95
N GLU A 572 12.16 10.11 -14.68
CA GLU A 572 13.23 9.96 -13.72
C GLU A 572 12.59 9.62 -12.36
N PRO A 573 12.98 8.50 -11.70
CA PRO A 573 12.24 7.97 -10.55
C PRO A 573 12.29 8.79 -9.25
N THR A 574 13.07 9.86 -9.16
CA THR A 574 13.40 10.55 -7.90
C THR A 574 12.96 12.01 -7.92
N TRP A 575 13.51 12.79 -8.83
CA TRP A 575 13.34 14.22 -9.03
C TRP A 575 12.06 14.55 -9.81
N LEU A 576 11.74 13.82 -10.88
CA LEU A 576 10.49 14.03 -11.61
C LEU A 576 9.26 13.47 -10.87
N THR A 577 9.47 12.74 -9.77
CA THR A 577 8.40 12.28 -8.87
C THR A 577 8.46 12.94 -7.49
N ALA A 578 9.36 13.91 -7.30
CA ALA A 578 9.56 14.56 -6.01
C ALA A 578 8.28 15.28 -5.57
N SER A 579 7.77 14.87 -4.40
CA SER A 579 6.63 15.54 -3.77
C SER A 579 7.05 16.85 -3.11
N ASN A 580 6.07 17.67 -2.76
CA ASN A 580 6.31 18.85 -1.94
C ASN A 580 6.61 18.43 -0.49
N ALA A 581 7.38 19.27 0.21
CA ALA A 581 7.72 19.07 1.60
C ALA A 581 6.45 19.06 2.47
N ARG A 582 6.42 18.16 3.45
CA ARG A 582 5.40 18.09 4.49
C ARG A 582 6.08 18.03 5.84
N ALA A 583 5.69 18.91 6.76
CA ALA A 583 6.31 19.01 8.09
C ALA A 583 6.20 17.71 8.91
N ASP A 584 5.23 16.87 8.60
CA ASP A 584 4.96 15.60 9.27
C ASP A 584 5.61 14.39 8.56
N ARG A 585 6.54 14.59 7.63
CA ARG A 585 7.23 13.50 6.90
C ARG A 585 8.74 13.76 6.84
N VAL A 586 9.51 12.79 7.32
CA VAL A 586 10.98 12.82 7.29
C VAL A 586 11.48 12.73 5.84
N GLY A 587 12.42 13.62 5.48
CA GLY A 587 13.06 13.66 4.17
C GLY A 587 12.17 14.20 3.04
N SER A 588 11.01 14.76 3.35
CA SER A 588 10.11 15.30 2.31
C SER A 588 10.61 16.60 1.69
N GLU A 589 11.57 17.26 2.34
CA GLU A 589 12.28 18.47 1.97
C GLU A 589 13.32 18.29 0.86
N LEU A 590 13.38 17.12 0.20
CA LEU A 590 14.30 16.77 -0.88
C LEU A 590 14.53 17.90 -1.90
N LYS A 591 13.46 18.58 -2.35
CA LYS A 591 13.56 19.68 -3.34
C LYS A 591 14.41 20.85 -2.85
N ALA A 592 14.39 21.14 -1.55
CA ALA A 592 15.14 22.24 -0.94
C ALA A 592 16.66 21.96 -0.89
N MET A 593 17.07 20.72 -1.13
CA MET A 593 18.48 20.34 -1.20
C MET A 593 19.12 20.68 -2.55
N VAL A 594 18.31 21.04 -3.56
CA VAL A 594 18.82 21.63 -4.80
C VAL A 594 19.20 23.08 -4.49
N GLN A 595 20.49 23.31 -4.30
CA GLN A 595 21.05 24.58 -3.86
C GLN A 595 22.12 25.03 -4.86
N VAL A 596 21.93 26.23 -5.39
CA VAL A 596 22.89 26.86 -6.31
C VAL A 596 24.12 27.38 -5.57
N PRO A 597 25.29 27.36 -6.21
CA PRO A 597 26.47 28.00 -5.64
C PRO A 597 26.30 29.53 -5.57
N PRO A 598 27.07 30.22 -4.72
CA PRO A 598 27.11 31.68 -4.64
C PRO A 598 27.26 32.35 -6.02
N GLY A 599 26.54 33.45 -6.23
CA GLY A 599 26.51 34.17 -7.51
C GLY A 599 25.59 33.57 -8.59
N TYR A 600 24.90 32.47 -8.32
CA TYR A 600 23.89 31.88 -9.21
C TYR A 600 22.49 31.90 -8.57
N SER A 601 21.46 31.76 -9.40
CA SER A 601 20.06 31.66 -8.97
C SER A 601 19.29 30.72 -9.91
N LEU A 602 18.33 29.98 -9.36
CA LEU A 602 17.40 29.19 -10.18
C LEU A 602 16.22 30.08 -10.56
N VAL A 603 15.98 30.20 -11.86
CA VAL A 603 14.79 30.86 -12.39
C VAL A 603 13.92 29.79 -13.01
N GLY A 604 12.67 29.70 -12.55
CA GLY A 604 11.68 28.76 -13.06
C GLY A 604 10.28 29.35 -12.97
N ALA A 605 9.38 28.79 -13.77
CA ALA A 605 7.97 29.12 -13.74
C ALA A 605 7.17 27.81 -13.78
N ASP A 606 6.04 27.77 -13.07
CA ASP A 606 5.06 26.70 -13.15
C ASP A 606 3.84 27.22 -13.90
N VAL A 607 3.40 26.47 -14.91
CA VAL A 607 2.24 26.83 -15.72
C VAL A 607 1.03 26.15 -15.11
N ASP A 608 0.22 26.92 -14.40
CA ASP A 608 -0.99 26.42 -13.77
C ASP A 608 -1.91 25.74 -14.80
N SER A 609 -2.28 24.49 -14.51
CA SER A 609 -3.28 23.76 -15.28
C SER A 609 -3.00 23.67 -16.79
N GLN A 610 -1.72 23.65 -17.20
CA GLN A 610 -1.30 23.59 -18.61
C GLN A 610 -2.10 22.59 -19.43
N GLU A 611 -2.32 21.38 -18.91
CA GLU A 611 -3.05 20.32 -19.61
C GLU A 611 -4.54 20.62 -19.79
N LEU A 612 -5.17 21.25 -18.80
CA LEU A 612 -6.57 21.66 -18.88
C LEU A 612 -6.74 22.79 -19.89
N TRP A 613 -5.78 23.72 -19.93
CA TRP A 613 -5.77 24.82 -20.89
C TRP A 613 -5.64 24.33 -22.33
N ILE A 614 -4.72 23.40 -22.59
CA ILE A 614 -4.57 22.75 -23.90
C ILE A 614 -5.87 22.04 -24.29
N ALA A 615 -6.47 21.27 -23.38
CA ALA A 615 -7.72 20.58 -23.64
C ALA A 615 -8.89 21.54 -23.94
N ALA A 616 -8.94 22.68 -23.25
CA ALA A 616 -9.96 23.71 -23.45
C ALA A 616 -9.82 24.33 -24.84
N ILE A 617 -8.62 24.80 -25.18
CA ILE A 617 -8.33 25.44 -26.48
C ILE A 617 -8.66 24.47 -27.62
N LEU A 618 -8.23 23.21 -27.53
CA LEU A 618 -8.48 22.23 -28.58
C LEU A 618 -9.98 22.00 -28.80
N GLY A 619 -10.76 21.87 -27.72
CA GLY A 619 -12.21 21.71 -27.82
C GLY A 619 -12.92 22.95 -28.37
N GLU A 620 -12.52 24.14 -27.91
CA GLU A 620 -13.16 25.40 -28.29
C GLU A 620 -12.80 25.87 -29.69
N ALA A 621 -11.56 25.59 -30.13
CA ALA A 621 -11.12 25.84 -31.50
C ALA A 621 -11.99 25.09 -32.51
N HIS A 622 -12.38 23.85 -32.21
CA HIS A 622 -13.26 23.06 -33.06
C HIS A 622 -14.74 23.46 -32.92
N PHE A 623 -15.16 23.90 -31.73
CA PHE A 623 -16.56 24.22 -31.48
C PHE A 623 -17.00 25.57 -32.07
N THR A 624 -16.39 26.68 -31.64
CA THR A 624 -16.76 28.04 -32.11
C THR A 624 -15.57 28.87 -32.56
N GLY A 625 -14.34 28.36 -32.42
CA GLY A 625 -13.13 29.13 -32.70
C GLY A 625 -12.82 30.22 -31.69
N MET A 626 -13.57 30.32 -30.58
CA MET A 626 -13.40 31.34 -29.56
C MET A 626 -13.03 30.73 -28.20
N HIS A 627 -11.88 31.11 -27.66
CA HIS A 627 -11.46 30.69 -26.33
C HIS A 627 -12.37 31.29 -25.25
N GLY A 628 -12.80 30.47 -24.30
CA GLY A 628 -13.65 30.84 -23.18
C GLY A 628 -15.14 30.77 -23.47
N CYS A 629 -15.53 30.28 -24.65
CA CYS A 629 -16.92 30.11 -25.04
C CYS A 629 -17.64 28.99 -24.28
N THR A 630 -16.91 28.04 -23.68
CA THR A 630 -17.44 26.96 -22.86
C THR A 630 -17.23 27.22 -21.38
N ALA A 631 -18.09 26.66 -20.53
CA ALA A 631 -17.90 26.72 -19.08
C ALA A 631 -16.53 26.17 -18.65
N PHE A 632 -16.04 25.12 -19.33
CA PHE A 632 -14.72 24.55 -19.08
C PHE A 632 -13.59 25.54 -19.44
N GLY A 633 -13.61 26.11 -20.65
CA GLY A 633 -12.62 27.09 -21.09
C GLY A 633 -12.65 28.39 -20.27
N TRP A 634 -13.84 28.86 -19.91
CA TRP A 634 -14.02 30.03 -19.03
C TRP A 634 -13.40 29.80 -17.64
N MET A 635 -13.65 28.64 -17.03
CA MET A 635 -13.07 28.29 -15.73
C MET A 635 -11.56 28.13 -15.80
N THR A 636 -10.97 27.73 -16.93
CA THR A 636 -9.50 27.66 -17.10
C THR A 636 -8.88 29.02 -17.43
N LEU A 637 -9.59 29.89 -18.15
CA LEU A 637 -9.08 31.18 -18.61
C LEU A 637 -9.14 32.25 -17.52
N GLN A 638 -10.26 32.36 -16.80
CA GLN A 638 -10.51 33.42 -15.83
C GLN A 638 -10.76 32.90 -14.40
N GLY A 639 -10.91 31.59 -14.21
CA GLY A 639 -11.09 30.98 -12.91
C GLY A 639 -9.88 31.20 -12.00
N LYS A 640 -10.14 31.59 -10.75
CA LYS A 640 -9.10 31.82 -9.73
C LYS A 640 -9.31 30.89 -8.56
N LYS A 641 -8.21 30.28 -8.09
CA LYS A 641 -8.20 29.46 -6.87
C LYS A 641 -8.66 30.24 -5.65
N SER A 642 -8.23 31.50 -5.51
CA SER A 642 -8.58 32.38 -4.39
C SER A 642 -10.08 32.62 -4.27
N ASN A 643 -10.78 32.65 -5.40
CA ASN A 643 -12.21 32.98 -5.46
C ASN A 643 -13.07 31.70 -5.56
N ALA A 644 -12.47 30.51 -5.45
CA ALA A 644 -13.12 29.23 -5.69
C ALA A 644 -13.88 29.15 -7.03
N THR A 645 -13.41 29.89 -8.05
CA THR A 645 -14.00 29.91 -9.40
C THR A 645 -13.26 29.05 -10.39
N ASP A 646 -12.10 28.50 -10.03
CA ASP A 646 -11.38 27.54 -10.85
C ASP A 646 -12.11 26.19 -10.92
N LEU A 647 -11.83 25.44 -11.98
CA LEU A 647 -12.45 24.15 -12.27
C LEU A 647 -12.38 23.18 -11.08
N HIS A 648 -11.25 23.12 -10.36
CA HIS A 648 -11.10 22.18 -9.24
C HIS A 648 -11.98 22.56 -8.06
N SER A 649 -12.05 23.83 -7.70
CA SER A 649 -12.88 24.31 -6.59
C SER A 649 -14.37 24.18 -6.92
N LYS A 650 -14.76 24.43 -8.18
CA LYS A 650 -16.15 24.22 -8.62
C LYS A 650 -16.55 22.75 -8.59
N THR A 651 -15.73 21.84 -9.13
CA THR A 651 -15.96 20.39 -9.03
C THR A 651 -16.04 19.93 -7.57
N ALA A 652 -15.16 20.44 -6.71
CA ALA A 652 -15.15 20.13 -5.27
C ALA A 652 -16.45 20.53 -4.58
N ALA A 653 -16.93 21.77 -4.83
CA ALA A 653 -18.16 22.28 -4.25
C ALA A 653 -19.40 21.50 -4.73
N THR A 654 -19.50 21.21 -6.04
CA THR A 654 -20.65 20.47 -6.60
C THR A 654 -20.80 19.07 -6.01
N VAL A 655 -19.68 18.38 -5.77
CA VAL A 655 -19.68 16.98 -5.34
C VAL A 655 -19.59 16.84 -3.81
N GLY A 656 -19.16 17.90 -3.11
CA GLY A 656 -18.91 17.90 -1.67
C GLY A 656 -17.63 17.13 -1.30
N ILE A 657 -16.54 17.37 -2.03
CA ILE A 657 -15.22 16.74 -1.80
C ILE A 657 -14.12 17.79 -1.66
N SER A 658 -12.94 17.38 -1.19
CA SER A 658 -11.79 18.27 -1.14
C SER A 658 -11.33 18.67 -2.54
N ARG A 659 -10.71 19.86 -2.66
CA ARG A 659 -10.13 20.34 -3.92
C ARG A 659 -9.07 19.39 -4.48
N GLU A 660 -8.26 18.77 -3.63
CA GLU A 660 -7.24 17.80 -4.06
C GLU A 660 -7.89 16.52 -4.63
N HIS A 661 -9.00 16.04 -4.05
CA HIS A 661 -9.77 14.95 -4.66
C HIS A 661 -10.38 15.37 -6.00
N ALA A 662 -10.92 16.58 -6.09
CA ALA A 662 -11.48 17.13 -7.34
C ALA A 662 -10.45 17.27 -8.46
N LYS A 663 -9.18 17.54 -8.15
CA LYS A 663 -8.09 17.45 -9.15
C LYS A 663 -8.01 16.07 -9.77
N VAL A 664 -8.01 15.01 -8.96
CA VAL A 664 -7.95 13.63 -9.46
C VAL A 664 -9.12 13.34 -10.41
N PHE A 665 -10.33 13.81 -10.08
CA PHE A 665 -11.50 13.69 -10.98
C PHE A 665 -11.31 14.44 -12.29
N ASN A 666 -10.95 15.72 -12.23
CA ASN A 666 -10.83 16.54 -13.43
C ASN A 666 -9.74 16.01 -14.38
N TYR A 667 -8.59 15.60 -13.83
CA TYR A 667 -7.52 15.00 -14.62
C TYR A 667 -7.90 13.61 -15.15
N GLY A 668 -8.47 12.74 -14.32
CA GLY A 668 -8.96 11.43 -14.77
C GLY A 668 -9.96 11.56 -15.92
N ARG A 669 -10.87 12.53 -15.83
CA ARG A 669 -11.87 12.83 -16.85
C ARG A 669 -11.25 13.23 -18.18
N ILE A 670 -10.29 14.17 -18.20
CA ILE A 670 -9.67 14.62 -19.47
C ILE A 670 -8.87 13.50 -20.15
N TYR A 671 -8.39 12.51 -19.38
CA TYR A 671 -7.71 11.34 -19.91
C TYR A 671 -8.68 10.21 -20.32
N GLY A 672 -9.97 10.50 -20.44
CA GLY A 672 -10.97 9.55 -20.96
C GLY A 672 -11.67 8.71 -19.89
N ALA A 673 -11.52 9.01 -18.59
CA ALA A 673 -12.27 8.30 -17.57
C ALA A 673 -13.77 8.69 -17.60
N GLY A 674 -14.61 7.67 -17.81
CA GLY A 674 -16.06 7.83 -17.82
C GLY A 674 -16.70 7.77 -16.42
N GLN A 675 -18.02 7.91 -16.40
CA GLN A 675 -18.83 7.90 -15.17
C GLN A 675 -18.55 6.72 -14.22
N PRO A 676 -18.39 5.46 -14.68
CA PRO A 676 -18.12 4.33 -13.77
C PRO A 676 -16.78 4.43 -13.03
N PHE A 677 -15.82 5.19 -13.56
CA PHE A 677 -14.57 5.47 -12.87
C PHE A 677 -14.80 6.51 -11.77
N ALA A 678 -15.56 7.56 -12.07
CA ALA A 678 -15.90 8.59 -11.10
C ALA A 678 -16.70 8.01 -9.91
N GLU A 679 -17.68 7.16 -10.17
CA GLU A 679 -18.45 6.46 -9.13
C GLU A 679 -17.54 5.66 -8.18
N ARG A 680 -16.66 4.83 -8.76
CA ARG A 680 -15.69 4.03 -7.98
C ARG A 680 -14.76 4.92 -7.15
N LEU A 681 -14.29 6.02 -7.74
CA LEU A 681 -13.39 6.94 -7.06
C LEU A 681 -14.09 7.70 -5.93
N LEU A 682 -15.36 8.09 -6.10
CA LEU A 682 -16.16 8.72 -5.05
C LEU A 682 -16.35 7.79 -3.85
N MET A 683 -16.66 6.52 -4.11
CA MET A 683 -16.80 5.51 -3.06
C MET A 683 -15.46 5.21 -2.36
N GLN A 684 -14.32 5.36 -3.05
CA GLN A 684 -13.00 5.21 -2.43
C GLN A 684 -12.66 6.38 -1.50
N PHE A 685 -12.99 7.61 -1.90
CA PHE A 685 -12.74 8.80 -1.08
C PHE A 685 -13.74 8.91 0.07
N ASN A 686 -14.96 8.45 -0.13
CA ASN A 686 -15.98 8.44 0.90
C ASN A 686 -16.70 7.09 0.91
N HIS A 687 -16.26 6.23 1.83
CA HIS A 687 -16.79 4.89 2.01
C HIS A 687 -18.26 4.86 2.48
N ARG A 688 -18.80 6.00 2.93
CA ARG A 688 -20.19 6.14 3.38
C ARG A 688 -21.18 6.37 2.24
N LEU A 689 -20.69 6.70 1.03
CA LEU A 689 -21.55 6.90 -0.13
C LEU A 689 -22.06 5.54 -0.64
N THR A 690 -23.38 5.45 -0.83
CA THR A 690 -23.96 4.31 -1.55
C THR A 690 -23.61 4.38 -3.04
N GLN A 691 -23.68 3.25 -3.74
CA GLN A 691 -23.44 3.23 -5.18
C GLN A 691 -24.41 4.15 -5.94
N GLN A 692 -25.66 4.25 -5.48
CA GLN A 692 -26.65 5.16 -6.06
C GLN A 692 -26.29 6.63 -5.84
N GLN A 693 -25.94 7.01 -4.61
CA GLN A 693 -25.50 8.39 -4.32
C GLN A 693 -24.23 8.76 -5.09
N ALA A 694 -23.29 7.82 -5.21
CA ALA A 694 -22.08 8.03 -6.00
C ALA A 694 -22.41 8.25 -7.49
N ARG A 695 -23.38 7.51 -8.03
CA ARG A 695 -23.88 7.66 -9.40
C ARG A 695 -24.52 9.02 -9.64
N GLU A 696 -25.43 9.43 -8.75
CA GLU A 696 -26.12 10.73 -8.84
C GLU A 696 -25.11 11.89 -8.79
N LYS A 697 -24.18 11.86 -7.82
CA LYS A 697 -23.12 12.86 -7.71
C LYS A 697 -22.20 12.88 -8.93
N ALA A 698 -21.84 11.72 -9.48
CA ALA A 698 -21.05 11.66 -10.70
C ALA A 698 -21.82 12.27 -11.88
N GLN A 699 -23.09 11.90 -12.07
CA GLN A 699 -23.93 12.47 -13.14
C GLN A 699 -24.06 13.98 -13.04
N GLN A 700 -24.32 14.51 -11.84
CA GLN A 700 -24.38 15.95 -11.59
C GLN A 700 -23.05 16.64 -11.94
N MET A 701 -21.93 16.07 -11.51
CA MET A 701 -20.58 16.59 -11.83
C MET A 701 -20.36 16.66 -13.35
N TYR A 702 -20.68 15.59 -14.08
CA TYR A 702 -20.52 15.56 -15.54
C TYR A 702 -21.47 16.54 -16.24
N ALA A 703 -22.72 16.65 -15.78
CA ALA A 703 -23.69 17.60 -16.34
C ALA A 703 -23.23 19.05 -16.19
N VAL A 704 -22.72 19.44 -15.02
CA VAL A 704 -22.27 20.82 -14.75
C VAL A 704 -21.00 21.18 -15.55
N THR A 705 -20.12 20.20 -15.79
CA THR A 705 -18.79 20.48 -16.34
C THR A 705 -18.61 20.14 -17.81
N LYS A 706 -19.35 19.14 -18.33
CA LYS A 706 -19.32 18.71 -19.74
C LYS A 706 -20.62 19.08 -20.48
N GLY A 707 -21.69 19.36 -19.75
CA GLY A 707 -23.03 19.54 -20.31
C GLY A 707 -23.74 18.20 -20.56
N VAL A 708 -24.99 18.30 -21.01
CA VAL A 708 -25.83 17.15 -21.37
C VAL A 708 -25.79 16.98 -22.88
N ARG A 709 -25.43 15.78 -23.36
CA ARG A 709 -25.47 15.47 -24.80
C ARG A 709 -26.93 15.43 -25.25
N ARG A 710 -27.38 16.46 -25.98
CA ARG A 710 -28.77 16.56 -26.49
C ARG A 710 -28.92 16.11 -27.94
N TRP A 711 -27.87 16.22 -28.74
CA TRP A 711 -27.89 15.90 -30.17
C TRP A 711 -26.60 15.16 -30.56
N VAL A 712 -26.73 14.15 -31.42
CA VAL A 712 -25.61 13.56 -32.14
C VAL A 712 -25.57 14.25 -33.50
N LEU A 713 -24.52 15.02 -33.77
CA LEU A 713 -24.34 15.57 -35.11
C LEU A 713 -24.10 14.39 -36.07
N PRO A 714 -24.81 14.30 -37.20
CA PRO A 714 -24.57 13.26 -38.19
C PRO A 714 -23.18 13.48 -38.79
N GLY A 715 -22.19 12.71 -38.34
CA GLY A 715 -20.79 12.82 -38.75
C GLY A 715 -19.76 12.30 -37.74
N GLU A 716 -20.11 12.09 -36.46
CA GLU A 716 -19.19 11.55 -35.43
C GLU A 716 -19.20 10.01 -35.31
N VAL A 717 -19.62 9.30 -36.35
CA VAL A 717 -19.53 7.83 -36.44
C VAL A 717 -18.62 7.48 -37.60
N GLU A 718 -17.30 7.59 -37.37
CA GLU A 718 -16.27 6.83 -38.08
C GLU A 718 -15.21 6.36 -37.09
#